data_AF-A6EGF3-F1
#
_entry.id   AF-A6EGF3-F1
#
_cell.length_a   1.000
_cell.length_b   1.000
_cell.length_c   1.000
_cell.angle_alpha   90.00
_cell.angle_beta   90.00
_cell.angle_gamma   90.00
#
_symmetry.space_group_name_H-M   'P 1'
#
loop_
_entity.id
_entity.type
_entity.pdbx_description
1 polymer ?
#
loop_
_entity_poly.entity_id
_entity_poly.type
_entity_poly.pdbx_seq_one_letter_code
_entity_poly.pdbx_strand_id
1 'polypeptide(L)'
;MQKKADATHINFEPKANDQPKPKGESSDLSAQLTFPIVSGVIASLIVAVILSKHIGRFFQRVGQWVKPSTRLLHQDFLSEIERSKEFFIPNLFEVFNKHGIAIDISKTEHTEEVDLFIDRILLDPSSSFYLLLAPTGVGKTTFLSQVFLSYKKRSGWSGQPMLYLGKVHHSRTLEELDKILKSGEAENSILLLDALDEFKIRRNENPENYWQLFYQLWEEKLLHERLSKFKKVIVSVREQFFNSSDLEDITINDIDIRKIRLMPFSEEAQRKSYLQKRFAGTESDEIMRRDGIIILVEKLHEKGLLFVEKPLILNFMEDVWTAFQTHYRTAHNYEFFSNEFIYRVIIDKWFEREGKSSDGASALDKARMERYCKLLAWQISSNGQHSMSGEQLLEMERVLNTISDLKGVQGRSLLIRVDDARDSQRAGNLLDNFKFIHESFLEFFLFMHLLEHPELEHEFNFERYSFTLQLLVGHRWRSVKSSVVPHFAGASDGNDMIEPTKAELSAVAMPLLTLVGNIDFCTKMFEKGQMQELLSKEDPNWTYQLRTETVLIITNESFWDFQTHTPDPVSHTAIILLKPAIGAVQFSGIVIQDEMLSCFEGCDQIVQIEISRSDLEGHGLAFFSSCAINLQILQLSFNMLEDKYLEVFRGAESLRYLNLDRNRFNGSCLRNFVGLNLEHLDLSYNEITDDNLKLLGSCPNLKSINLHLNELEGHGFDIFESTTELEWLTLGSNRLTDDCLRYFSRNLDLTALYLNENQFNGSGFVYLKNAKSLDTLSLSDNPIDSQYLIHFRNLDKLNYLELGNIRLGDGLKYFTNSYLLEDIRLYNTGITDQDLQSLVFGNKLKRIDFSGNALTGEVFDIFRGKLEFLERLDINDNQIGSSLPDIFKDSHHINEVNLSNTQINPGHLNYFSHCAATLTRLYMSNLNLQDNDLSVFGGFQQLKDLNLSGNRFTGSFLIQLKHLATELEELNLANNQLNDQNLYYLEAFSSLNTLNLSQNLVEGDGLINLRTSASVLEVLNLSGNSISDDDLQFLEHARFLKEVRLADNKFNGSCVKFLLNSAATLETLILSGNPIVPEELLIVGEFTELEDTDITQWIQFVEEE
;
A
#
# COMPACT_ATOMS: atom_id res chain seq x y z
N MET A 1 0.89 14.33 46.44
CA MET A 1 2.09 15.17 46.70
C MET A 1 2.78 14.67 47.97
N GLN A 2 4.10 14.88 48.04
CA GLN A 2 5.16 13.99 48.53
C GLN A 2 5.40 13.87 50.06
N LYS A 3 6.30 12.91 50.36
CA LYS A 3 7.04 12.60 51.60
C LYS A 3 7.56 13.82 52.40
N LYS A 4 7.78 13.53 53.69
CA LYS A 4 8.41 14.29 54.78
C LYS A 4 9.79 14.96 54.50
N ALA A 5 10.07 15.92 55.39
CA ALA A 5 11.34 16.49 55.90
C ALA A 5 11.65 17.90 55.36
N ASP A 6 12.05 18.95 56.10
CA ASP A 6 12.51 19.11 57.48
C ASP A 6 12.36 20.59 57.95
N ALA A 7 12.38 20.78 59.27
CA ALA A 7 12.75 21.94 60.10
C ALA A 7 12.60 23.40 59.57
N THR A 8 11.85 24.24 60.31
CA THR A 8 12.40 25.34 61.16
C THR A 8 11.28 26.16 61.82
N HIS A 9 11.61 26.69 63.00
CA HIS A 9 10.81 27.49 63.92
C HIS A 9 9.92 28.57 63.29
N ILE A 10 8.73 28.79 63.86
CA ILE A 10 8.28 30.07 64.45
C ILE A 10 7.01 29.82 65.29
N ASN A 11 7.07 30.27 66.55
CA ASN A 11 5.95 30.36 67.50
C ASN A 11 4.84 31.28 66.96
N PHE A 12 3.58 30.98 67.23
CA PHE A 12 2.69 31.84 68.03
C PHE A 12 1.42 31.09 68.44
N GLU A 13 1.12 31.21 69.73
CA GLU A 13 0.03 30.61 70.48
C GLU A 13 -1.22 31.54 70.46
N PRO A 14 -2.32 31.29 71.21
CA PRO A 14 -3.66 31.00 70.68
C PRO A 14 -4.73 32.05 71.12
N LYS A 15 -6.02 31.79 70.80
CA LYS A 15 -7.24 32.05 71.62
C LYS A 15 -8.50 31.99 70.72
N ALA A 16 -9.47 31.09 70.93
CA ALA A 16 -10.41 30.91 72.04
C ALA A 16 -11.75 31.64 71.82
N ASN A 17 -12.84 30.87 71.99
CA ASN A 17 -14.17 31.27 72.47
C ASN A 17 -15.04 32.11 71.50
N ASP A 18 -16.36 31.94 71.34
CA ASP A 18 -17.43 31.50 72.25
C ASP A 18 -18.67 30.99 71.46
N GLN A 19 -19.38 30.01 72.03
CA GLN A 19 -20.81 29.72 71.83
C GLN A 19 -21.66 30.75 72.62
N PRO A 20 -23.01 30.95 72.43
CA PRO A 20 -24.03 29.89 72.28
C PRO A 20 -25.36 30.17 71.49
N LYS A 21 -25.99 29.04 71.14
CA LYS A 21 -27.43 28.61 71.07
C LYS A 21 -28.53 29.46 71.78
N PRO A 22 -29.86 29.11 71.78
CA PRO A 22 -30.65 28.03 71.10
C PRO A 22 -32.09 28.43 70.63
N LYS A 23 -32.82 27.47 70.00
CA LYS A 23 -34.22 27.01 70.28
C LYS A 23 -34.67 26.13 69.09
N GLY A 24 -34.91 24.82 69.21
CA GLY A 24 -36.05 24.13 69.86
C GLY A 24 -36.77 23.33 68.75
N GLU A 25 -37.31 22.11 68.86
CA GLU A 25 -37.67 21.22 69.97
C GLU A 25 -37.89 19.77 69.46
N SER A 26 -37.72 18.81 70.39
CA SER A 26 -38.44 17.52 70.60
C SER A 26 -38.45 16.40 69.52
N SER A 27 -38.41 15.09 69.82
CA SER A 27 -38.19 14.33 71.08
C SER A 27 -38.08 12.82 70.82
N ASP A 28 -37.18 12.17 71.57
CA ASP A 28 -37.09 10.82 72.16
C ASP A 28 -37.60 9.54 71.47
N LEU A 29 -36.71 8.53 71.39
CA LEU A 29 -36.86 7.27 72.14
C LEU A 29 -35.56 6.44 72.24
N SER A 30 -35.47 5.72 73.35
CA SER A 30 -34.35 5.10 74.06
C SER A 30 -33.91 3.70 73.60
N ALA A 31 -32.63 3.33 73.81
CA ALA A 31 -32.17 2.27 74.74
C ALA A 31 -30.82 1.62 74.32
N GLN A 32 -30.11 1.09 75.33
CA GLN A 32 -28.69 0.73 75.45
C GLN A 32 -28.23 -0.53 74.69
N LEU A 33 -26.93 -0.61 74.30
CA LEU A 33 -25.95 -1.65 74.74
C LEU A 33 -24.58 -1.57 74.01
N THR A 34 -23.51 -1.46 74.81
CA THR A 34 -22.09 -1.89 74.69
C THR A 34 -21.38 -2.18 73.34
N PHE A 35 -20.19 -1.54 73.18
CA PHE A 35 -19.16 -1.65 72.12
C PHE A 35 -18.37 -3.00 72.14
N PRO A 36 -17.76 -3.50 71.02
CA PRO A 36 -16.59 -2.85 70.37
C PRO A 36 -16.44 -2.97 68.82
N ILE A 37 -15.78 -1.95 68.24
CA ILE A 37 -14.90 -1.98 67.05
C ILE A 37 -15.43 -2.72 65.79
N VAL A 38 -16.45 -2.19 65.11
CA VAL A 38 -16.71 -2.45 63.65
C VAL A 38 -17.30 -1.21 62.91
N SER A 39 -17.48 -0.06 63.55
CA SER A 39 -18.34 1.01 63.02
C SER A 39 -17.71 1.94 61.96
N GLY A 40 -16.38 2.08 61.90
CA GLY A 40 -15.73 3.04 60.99
C GLY A 40 -15.84 2.71 59.50
N VAL A 41 -15.82 1.41 59.15
CA VAL A 41 -15.86 0.97 57.74
C VAL A 41 -17.30 0.97 57.22
N ILE A 42 -18.28 0.62 58.05
CA ILE A 42 -19.69 0.63 57.66
C ILE A 42 -20.25 2.06 57.60
N ALA A 43 -19.84 2.96 58.50
CA ALA A 43 -20.22 4.37 58.41
C ALA A 43 -19.59 5.05 57.17
N SER A 44 -18.35 4.70 56.82
CA SER A 44 -17.70 5.17 55.59
C SER A 44 -18.35 4.58 54.34
N LEU A 45 -18.81 3.32 54.38
CA LEU A 45 -19.56 2.70 53.29
C LEU A 45 -20.98 3.26 53.16
N ILE A 46 -21.67 3.57 54.25
CA ILE A 46 -23.02 4.16 54.21
C ILE A 46 -22.93 5.63 53.78
N VAL A 47 -21.92 6.38 54.26
CA VAL A 47 -21.64 7.73 53.78
C VAL A 47 -21.18 7.71 52.33
N ALA A 48 -20.38 6.73 51.88
CA ALA A 48 -20.00 6.55 50.48
C ALA A 48 -21.15 6.05 49.60
N VAL A 49 -22.12 5.30 50.14
CA VAL A 49 -23.32 4.84 49.41
C VAL A 49 -24.40 5.93 49.37
N ILE A 50 -24.49 6.79 50.40
CA ILE A 50 -25.37 7.96 50.40
C ILE A 50 -24.75 9.09 49.57
N LEU A 51 -23.43 9.28 49.61
CA LEU A 51 -22.67 10.12 48.69
C LEU A 51 -22.70 9.54 47.30
N SER A 52 -22.61 8.23 47.04
CA SER A 52 -22.75 7.67 45.69
C SER A 52 -24.19 7.75 45.17
N LYS A 53 -25.21 7.72 46.05
CA LYS A 53 -26.60 8.03 45.67
C LYS A 53 -26.84 9.52 45.43
N HIS A 54 -26.16 10.42 46.14
CA HIS A 54 -26.30 11.87 45.94
C HIS A 54 -25.41 12.39 44.81
N ILE A 55 -24.20 11.86 44.66
CA ILE A 55 -23.28 12.04 43.53
C ILE A 55 -23.87 11.36 42.29
N GLY A 56 -24.48 10.19 42.40
CA GLY A 56 -25.20 9.54 41.30
C GLY A 56 -26.45 10.33 40.87
N ARG A 57 -27.20 10.93 41.82
CA ARG A 57 -28.29 11.87 41.51
C ARG A 57 -27.81 13.25 41.05
N PHE A 58 -26.61 13.68 41.47
CA PHE A 58 -25.96 14.90 41.03
C PHE A 58 -25.37 14.72 39.63
N PHE A 59 -24.75 13.59 39.30
CA PHE A 59 -24.34 13.23 37.93
C PHE A 59 -25.53 12.83 37.04
N GLN A 60 -26.66 12.36 37.59
CA GLN A 60 -27.92 12.27 36.81
C GLN A 60 -28.58 13.64 36.59
N ARG A 61 -28.38 14.64 37.47
CA ARG A 61 -28.90 16.00 37.28
C ARG A 61 -27.94 16.93 36.52
N VAL A 62 -26.63 16.73 36.62
CA VAL A 62 -25.56 17.45 35.91
C VAL A 62 -25.30 16.80 34.55
N GLY A 63 -25.41 15.48 34.44
CA GLY A 63 -25.47 14.76 33.16
C GLY A 63 -26.77 14.99 32.38
N GLN A 64 -27.71 15.79 32.93
CA GLN A 64 -28.87 16.30 32.21
C GLN A 64 -28.68 17.73 31.67
N TRP A 65 -27.47 18.32 31.76
CA TRP A 65 -27.21 19.71 31.33
C TRP A 65 -26.03 19.86 30.37
N VAL A 66 -25.68 18.81 29.64
CA VAL A 66 -25.18 18.97 28.27
C VAL A 66 -26.09 18.11 27.39
N LYS A 67 -27.22 18.67 26.97
CA LYS A 67 -27.96 18.07 25.86
C LYS A 67 -26.95 17.93 24.71
N PRO A 68 -26.81 16.75 24.08
CA PRO A 68 -25.96 16.65 22.91
C PRO A 68 -26.41 17.73 21.93
N SER A 69 -25.50 18.61 21.51
CA SER A 69 -25.76 19.70 20.58
C SER A 69 -26.29 19.23 19.22
N THR A 70 -26.30 17.90 19.00
CA THR A 70 -26.71 17.24 17.78
C THR A 70 -27.70 16.11 18.07
N ARG A 71 -28.76 15.96 17.27
CA ARG A 71 -29.72 14.84 17.38
C ARG A 71 -30.12 14.30 16.01
N LEU A 72 -30.08 12.98 15.87
CA LEU A 72 -30.62 12.29 14.68
C LEU A 72 -32.14 12.18 14.79
N LEU A 73 -32.83 12.54 13.70
CA LEU A 73 -34.28 12.38 13.57
C LEU A 73 -34.66 10.94 13.16
N HIS A 74 -33.68 10.15 12.68
CA HIS A 74 -33.88 8.75 12.30
C HIS A 74 -32.65 7.87 12.59
N GLN A 75 -32.87 6.59 12.92
CA GLN A 75 -31.77 5.65 13.24
C GLN A 75 -31.02 5.14 12.00
N ASP A 76 -31.64 5.16 10.82
CA ASP A 76 -30.97 4.73 9.57
C ASP A 76 -29.77 5.63 9.20
N PHE A 77 -29.68 6.84 9.76
CA PHE A 77 -28.49 7.67 9.62
C PHE A 77 -27.29 7.16 10.43
N LEU A 78 -27.47 6.24 11.38
CA LEU A 78 -26.36 5.70 12.17
C LEU A 78 -25.38 4.92 11.29
N SER A 79 -25.89 4.08 10.38
CA SER A 79 -25.06 3.33 9.44
C SER A 79 -24.41 4.24 8.40
N GLU A 80 -25.11 5.29 7.94
CA GLU A 80 -24.55 6.30 7.03
C GLU A 80 -23.46 7.14 7.72
N ILE A 81 -23.65 7.49 8.99
CA ILE A 81 -22.65 8.21 9.80
C ILE A 81 -21.44 7.34 10.07
N GLU A 82 -21.62 6.06 10.43
CA GLU A 82 -20.53 5.12 10.63
C GLU A 82 -19.71 4.96 9.36
N ARG A 83 -20.37 4.72 8.22
CA ARG A 83 -19.69 4.72 6.91
C ARG A 83 -18.96 6.03 6.68
N SER A 84 -19.60 7.18 6.86
CA SER A 84 -18.99 8.51 6.58
C SER A 84 -17.73 8.85 7.38
N LYS A 85 -17.45 8.14 8.49
CA LYS A 85 -16.18 8.29 9.24
C LYS A 85 -14.98 7.80 8.43
N GLU A 86 -15.20 6.84 7.53
CA GLU A 86 -14.19 6.21 6.68
C GLU A 86 -14.05 6.93 5.33
N PHE A 87 -15.07 7.69 4.90
CA PHE A 87 -15.04 8.41 3.62
C PHE A 87 -14.67 9.88 3.81
N PHE A 88 -13.45 10.30 3.43
CA PHE A 88 -13.15 11.73 3.20
C PHE A 88 -13.84 12.20 1.90
N ILE A 89 -14.37 13.42 1.83
CA ILE A 89 -15.07 13.93 0.65
C ILE A 89 -14.42 15.26 0.21
N PRO A 90 -14.16 15.47 -1.09
CA PRO A 90 -13.81 16.79 -1.61
C PRO A 90 -15.01 17.70 -1.51
N ASN A 91 -14.97 18.79 -0.75
CA ASN A 91 -16.07 19.74 -0.87
C ASN A 91 -15.55 21.16 -0.74
N LEU A 92 -14.83 21.58 -1.77
CA LEU A 92 -14.97 22.95 -2.21
C LEU A 92 -16.47 23.18 -2.45
N PHE A 93 -17.02 24.21 -1.84
CA PHE A 93 -18.40 24.59 -2.07
C PHE A 93 -18.46 26.05 -2.51
N GLU A 94 -19.33 26.32 -3.47
CA GLU A 94 -19.59 27.67 -3.93
C GLU A 94 -20.95 28.13 -3.43
N VAL A 95 -20.98 29.32 -2.85
CA VAL A 95 -22.21 29.95 -2.37
C VAL A 95 -22.66 30.98 -3.40
N PHE A 96 -23.88 30.82 -3.89
CA PHE A 96 -24.47 31.72 -4.88
C PHE A 96 -25.42 32.70 -4.19
N ASN A 97 -25.39 33.98 -4.59
CA ASN A 97 -26.46 34.91 -4.22
C ASN A 97 -27.74 34.61 -5.02
N LYS A 98 -28.81 35.33 -4.67
CA LYS A 98 -30.09 35.35 -5.36
C LYS A 98 -30.05 35.72 -6.85
N HIS A 99 -28.89 36.10 -7.40
CA HIS A 99 -28.69 36.41 -8.83
C HIS A 99 -27.81 35.39 -9.53
N GLY A 100 -27.53 34.24 -8.89
CA GLY A 100 -26.69 33.18 -9.47
C GLY A 100 -25.21 33.53 -9.56
N ILE A 101 -24.75 34.59 -8.87
CA ILE A 101 -23.34 34.99 -8.84
C ILE A 101 -22.69 34.33 -7.63
N ALA A 102 -21.61 33.59 -7.86
CA ALA A 102 -20.75 33.04 -6.81
C ALA A 102 -20.17 34.19 -5.96
N ILE A 103 -20.45 34.19 -4.65
CA ILE A 103 -20.03 35.24 -3.72
C ILE A 103 -18.80 34.83 -2.91
N ASP A 104 -18.64 33.52 -2.66
CA ASP A 104 -17.59 32.96 -1.83
C ASP A 104 -17.14 31.62 -2.43
N ILE A 105 -15.87 31.53 -2.81
CA ILE A 105 -15.23 30.33 -3.32
C ILE A 105 -14.20 29.95 -2.25
N SER A 106 -14.40 28.82 -1.56
CA SER A 106 -13.35 28.29 -0.68
C SER A 106 -12.13 27.96 -1.55
N LYS A 107 -11.02 28.69 -1.42
CA LYS A 107 -9.74 28.36 -2.08
C LYS A 107 -8.66 28.22 -1.01
N THR A 108 -8.70 27.14 -0.24
CA THR A 108 -7.67 26.86 0.77
C THR A 108 -7.18 25.43 0.61
N GLU A 109 -5.87 25.26 0.45
CA GLU A 109 -5.21 23.98 0.10
C GLU A 109 -5.22 22.92 1.21
N HIS A 110 -5.84 23.15 2.37
CA HIS A 110 -5.79 22.22 3.50
C HIS A 110 -7.15 22.01 4.19
N THR A 111 -7.37 20.75 4.60
CA THR A 111 -8.38 20.02 5.43
C THR A 111 -9.46 20.73 6.28
N GLU A 112 -9.75 22.03 6.15
CA GLU A 112 -10.67 22.78 7.02
C GLU A 112 -12.02 23.14 6.35
N GLU A 113 -12.41 22.49 5.24
CA GLU A 113 -13.62 22.85 4.46
C GLU A 113 -14.95 22.66 5.21
N VAL A 114 -15.12 21.54 5.93
CA VAL A 114 -16.33 21.28 6.74
C VAL A 114 -16.45 22.27 7.90
N ASP A 115 -15.30 22.64 8.45
CA ASP A 115 -15.18 23.59 9.55
C ASP A 115 -15.48 25.02 9.09
N LEU A 116 -14.97 25.41 7.92
CA LEU A 116 -15.35 26.63 7.21
C LEU A 116 -16.84 26.67 6.86
N PHE A 117 -17.43 25.55 6.42
CA PHE A 117 -18.87 25.45 6.18
C PHE A 117 -19.67 25.67 7.47
N ILE A 118 -19.24 25.10 8.59
CA ILE A 118 -19.87 25.32 9.90
C ILE A 118 -19.82 26.82 10.26
N ASP A 119 -18.65 27.44 10.14
CA ASP A 119 -18.44 28.82 10.58
C ASP A 119 -19.12 29.85 9.66
N ARG A 120 -19.02 29.66 8.35
CA ARG A 120 -19.56 30.62 7.35
C ARG A 120 -21.00 30.33 6.93
N ILE A 121 -21.47 29.09 7.01
CA ILE A 121 -22.82 28.72 6.58
C ILE A 121 -23.71 28.36 7.76
N LEU A 122 -23.29 27.49 8.68
CA LEU A 122 -24.20 27.11 9.79
C LEU A 122 -24.37 28.24 10.80
N LEU A 123 -23.29 28.94 11.16
CA LEU A 123 -23.30 29.96 12.21
C LEU A 123 -23.58 31.39 11.72
N ASP A 124 -23.61 31.64 10.40
CA ASP A 124 -23.88 32.96 9.83
C ASP A 124 -25.33 33.48 10.08
N PRO A 125 -25.54 34.75 10.46
CA PRO A 125 -26.89 35.28 10.68
C PRO A 125 -27.66 35.69 9.40
N SER A 126 -27.05 35.68 8.21
CA SER A 126 -27.59 36.40 7.04
C SER A 126 -28.71 35.69 6.26
N SER A 127 -28.81 34.35 6.29
CA SER A 127 -29.89 33.61 5.65
C SER A 127 -30.25 32.33 6.40
N SER A 128 -31.55 32.03 6.45
CA SER A 128 -32.12 30.92 7.21
C SER A 128 -32.39 29.68 6.37
N PHE A 129 -32.34 29.74 5.03
CA PHE A 129 -32.65 28.59 4.17
C PHE A 129 -31.64 28.40 3.03
N TYR A 130 -31.12 27.17 2.91
CA TYR A 130 -30.16 26.78 1.88
C TYR A 130 -30.56 25.50 1.15
N LEU A 131 -30.40 25.51 -0.18
CA LEU A 131 -30.36 24.30 -1.00
C LEU A 131 -28.92 23.90 -1.26
N LEU A 132 -28.55 22.69 -0.83
CA LEU A 132 -27.24 22.10 -1.10
C LEU A 132 -27.34 21.23 -2.36
N LEU A 133 -26.87 21.76 -3.48
CA LEU A 133 -26.85 21.12 -4.79
C LEU A 133 -25.62 20.21 -4.89
N ALA A 134 -25.84 18.92 -5.12
CA ALA A 134 -24.77 17.94 -5.32
C ALA A 134 -24.87 17.31 -6.72
N PRO A 135 -23.83 17.42 -7.57
CA PRO A 135 -23.74 16.69 -8.83
C PRO A 135 -23.80 15.17 -8.64
N THR A 136 -24.04 14.44 -9.73
CA THR A 136 -23.96 12.96 -9.75
C THR A 136 -22.61 12.50 -9.21
N GLY A 137 -22.61 11.50 -8.33
CA GLY A 137 -21.39 10.97 -7.74
C GLY A 137 -20.82 11.77 -6.56
N VAL A 138 -21.22 13.03 -6.35
CA VAL A 138 -20.76 13.79 -5.18
C VAL A 138 -21.54 13.39 -3.92
N GLY A 139 -20.86 13.04 -2.83
CA GLY A 139 -21.45 12.38 -1.66
C GLY A 139 -22.28 13.30 -0.74
N LYS A 140 -23.46 13.76 -1.18
CA LYS A 140 -24.34 14.68 -0.40
C LYS A 140 -24.62 14.22 1.03
N THR A 141 -24.98 12.95 1.21
CA THR A 141 -25.39 12.36 2.49
C THR A 141 -24.19 12.20 3.41
N THR A 142 -23.06 11.79 2.83
CA THR A 142 -21.77 11.70 3.51
C THR A 142 -21.32 13.09 3.98
N PHE A 143 -21.48 14.14 3.16
CA PHE A 143 -21.08 15.51 3.52
C PHE A 143 -21.91 16.04 4.69
N LEU A 144 -23.24 15.89 4.63
CA LEU A 144 -24.11 16.26 5.75
C LEU A 144 -23.76 15.49 7.04
N SER A 145 -23.36 14.22 6.91
CA SER A 145 -22.93 13.39 8.05
C SER A 145 -21.62 13.89 8.68
N GLN A 146 -20.65 14.32 7.86
CA GLN A 146 -19.39 14.90 8.34
C GLN A 146 -19.58 16.28 8.99
N VAL A 147 -20.44 17.13 8.43
CA VAL A 147 -20.83 18.41 9.06
C VAL A 147 -21.47 18.14 10.42
N PHE A 148 -22.36 17.16 10.51
CA PHE A 148 -22.99 16.75 11.77
C PHE A 148 -21.97 16.26 12.81
N LEU A 149 -21.02 15.41 12.41
CA LEU A 149 -19.96 14.90 13.30
C LEU A 149 -19.00 15.99 13.76
N SER A 150 -18.57 16.88 12.86
CA SER A 150 -17.63 17.96 13.17
C SER A 150 -18.27 19.01 14.10
N TYR A 151 -19.55 19.34 13.87
CA TYR A 151 -20.33 20.20 14.77
C TYR A 151 -20.47 19.58 16.17
N LYS A 152 -20.71 18.25 16.25
CA LYS A 152 -20.76 17.52 17.53
C LYS A 152 -19.42 17.53 18.28
N LYS A 153 -18.28 17.47 17.58
CA LYS A 153 -16.95 17.56 18.20
C LYS A 153 -16.69 18.96 18.78
N ARG A 154 -17.16 20.02 18.10
CA ARG A 154 -16.99 21.43 18.53
C ARG A 154 -17.83 21.81 19.75
N SER A 155 -18.91 21.09 20.03
CA SER A 155 -19.86 21.45 21.08
C SER A 155 -19.46 21.00 22.49
N GLY A 156 -18.41 21.63 23.03
CA GLY A 156 -18.12 21.65 24.47
C GLY A 156 -18.54 22.96 25.16
N TRP A 157 -19.10 23.92 24.40
CA TRP A 157 -19.32 25.30 24.85
C TRP A 157 -20.82 25.61 24.97
N SER A 158 -21.24 26.15 26.12
CA SER A 158 -22.63 26.52 26.38
C SER A 158 -23.06 27.69 25.49
N GLY A 159 -24.08 27.48 24.63
CA GLY A 159 -24.72 28.56 23.85
C GLY A 159 -24.95 28.30 22.36
N GLN A 160 -24.49 27.18 21.81
CA GLN A 160 -24.70 26.85 20.39
C GLN A 160 -26.11 26.30 20.11
N PRO A 161 -26.68 26.55 18.90
CA PRO A 161 -27.97 26.01 18.50
C PRO A 161 -27.93 24.48 18.33
N MET A 162 -29.06 23.81 18.57
CA MET A 162 -29.20 22.37 18.39
C MET A 162 -29.21 22.00 16.90
N LEU A 163 -28.38 21.04 16.48
CA LEU A 163 -28.31 20.55 15.10
C LEU A 163 -29.08 19.24 14.93
N TYR A 164 -30.03 19.21 14.02
CA TYR A 164 -30.81 18.01 13.70
C TYR A 164 -30.45 17.49 12.32
N LEU A 165 -30.32 16.16 12.15
CA LEU A 165 -30.10 15.51 10.85
C LEU A 165 -31.20 14.47 10.58
N GLY A 166 -31.82 14.51 9.40
CA GLY A 166 -32.88 13.59 9.03
C GLY A 166 -33.18 13.52 7.52
N LYS A 167 -33.96 12.53 7.09
CA LYS A 167 -34.39 12.39 5.68
C LYS A 167 -35.75 13.07 5.51
N VAL A 168 -35.89 13.95 4.51
CA VAL A 168 -37.11 14.77 4.26
C VAL A 168 -38.38 13.93 4.21
N HIS A 169 -38.30 12.77 3.55
CA HIS A 169 -39.46 12.00 3.15
C HIS A 169 -39.90 10.95 4.19
N HIS A 170 -39.16 10.76 5.29
CA HIS A 170 -39.44 9.72 6.27
C HIS A 170 -40.52 10.18 7.27
N SER A 171 -41.57 9.38 7.50
CA SER A 171 -42.70 9.74 8.38
C SER A 171 -42.25 10.09 9.80
N ARG A 172 -41.29 9.32 10.33
CA ARG A 172 -40.67 9.57 11.65
C ARG A 172 -39.93 10.91 11.74
N THR A 173 -39.34 11.41 10.64
CA THR A 173 -38.75 12.75 10.60
C THR A 173 -39.83 13.80 10.86
N LEU A 174 -41.01 13.66 10.22
CA LEU A 174 -42.13 14.59 10.38
C LEU A 174 -42.71 14.55 11.80
N GLU A 175 -42.86 13.36 12.38
CA GLU A 175 -43.33 13.19 13.76
C GLU A 175 -42.38 13.84 14.78
N GLU A 176 -41.07 13.68 14.59
CA GLU A 176 -40.07 14.31 15.46
C GLU A 176 -40.00 15.84 15.25
N LEU A 177 -40.14 16.33 14.02
CA LEU A 177 -40.27 17.77 13.75
C LEU A 177 -41.48 18.37 14.48
N ASP A 178 -42.63 17.71 14.46
CA ASP A 178 -43.82 18.17 15.19
C ASP A 178 -43.61 18.19 16.71
N LYS A 179 -42.83 17.25 17.27
CA LYS A 179 -42.44 17.26 18.69
C LYS A 179 -41.52 18.44 19.01
N ILE A 180 -40.52 18.70 18.16
CA ILE A 180 -39.59 19.83 18.33
C ILE A 180 -40.35 21.15 18.27
N LEU A 181 -41.25 21.31 17.31
CA LEU A 181 -42.10 22.50 17.18
C LEU A 181 -43.00 22.72 18.41
N LYS A 182 -43.61 21.66 18.96
CA LYS A 182 -44.43 21.75 20.19
C LYS A 182 -43.61 22.07 21.44
N SER A 183 -42.32 21.71 21.45
CA SER A 183 -41.42 22.01 22.57
C SER A 183 -40.88 23.45 22.58
N GLY A 184 -41.07 24.21 21.48
CA GLY A 184 -40.53 25.56 21.32
C GLY A 184 -39.02 25.62 21.02
N GLU A 185 -38.35 24.48 20.85
CA GLU A 185 -36.90 24.41 20.63
C GLU A 185 -36.47 24.81 19.20
N ALA A 186 -37.41 24.89 18.24
CA ALA A 186 -37.11 25.10 16.82
C ALA A 186 -36.38 26.42 16.52
N GLU A 187 -36.76 27.53 17.17
CA GLU A 187 -36.24 28.88 16.87
C GLU A 187 -34.74 29.03 17.15
N ASN A 188 -34.16 28.15 17.97
CA ASN A 188 -32.72 28.12 18.24
C ASN A 188 -32.07 26.80 17.77
N SER A 189 -32.60 26.22 16.70
CA SER A 189 -32.14 24.94 16.15
C SER A 189 -31.82 25.04 14.65
N ILE A 190 -30.77 24.34 14.23
CA ILE A 190 -30.35 24.17 12.84
C ILE A 190 -30.82 22.78 12.38
N LEU A 191 -31.31 22.69 11.15
CA LEU A 191 -31.84 21.46 10.59
C LEU A 191 -31.15 21.13 9.26
N LEU A 192 -30.52 19.96 9.21
CA LEU A 192 -29.95 19.35 8.01
C LEU A 192 -30.91 18.27 7.53
N LEU A 193 -31.45 18.44 6.33
CA LEU A 193 -32.34 17.46 5.71
C LEU A 193 -31.74 16.92 4.43
N ASP A 194 -31.61 15.60 4.37
CA ASP A 194 -31.29 14.92 3.12
C ASP A 194 -32.57 14.71 2.31
N ALA A 195 -32.70 15.41 1.18
CA ALA A 195 -33.84 15.22 0.28
C ALA A 195 -33.55 14.10 -0.73
N LEU A 196 -34.53 13.20 -0.82
CA LEU A 196 -34.70 12.06 -1.75
C LEU A 196 -33.41 11.47 -2.38
N ASP A 197 -33.07 10.25 -1.97
CA ASP A 197 -32.20 9.36 -2.77
C ASP A 197 -32.96 8.75 -3.96
N GLU A 198 -32.22 8.38 -5.00
CA GLU A 198 -32.68 7.73 -6.25
C GLU A 198 -33.68 6.59 -6.01
N PHE A 199 -33.54 5.91 -4.88
CA PHE A 199 -34.30 4.73 -4.47
C PHE A 199 -35.82 4.92 -4.33
N LYS A 200 -36.32 6.14 -4.04
CA LYS A 200 -37.77 6.37 -3.83
C LYS A 200 -38.51 6.96 -5.02
N ILE A 201 -37.81 7.50 -6.01
CA ILE A 201 -38.42 7.90 -7.29
C ILE A 201 -39.03 6.66 -7.98
N ARG A 202 -38.43 5.48 -7.76
CA ARG A 202 -38.86 4.18 -8.32
C ARG A 202 -40.26 3.70 -7.91
N ARG A 203 -40.87 4.22 -6.83
CA ARG A 203 -42.18 3.73 -6.35
C ARG A 203 -43.39 4.46 -6.94
N ASN A 204 -43.22 5.63 -7.57
CA ASN A 204 -44.30 6.33 -8.26
C ASN A 204 -44.01 6.29 -9.77
N GLU A 205 -44.93 5.71 -10.54
CA GLU A 205 -44.76 5.34 -11.95
C GLU A 205 -44.72 6.52 -12.94
N ASN A 206 -44.35 7.75 -12.52
CA ASN A 206 -44.22 8.87 -13.45
C ASN A 206 -43.10 9.86 -13.01
N PRO A 207 -41.90 9.83 -13.62
CA PRO A 207 -40.72 10.56 -13.17
C PRO A 207 -40.56 11.97 -13.72
N GLU A 208 -41.56 12.56 -14.40
CA GLU A 208 -41.33 13.77 -15.19
C GLU A 208 -41.03 15.07 -14.42
N ASN A 209 -41.00 15.09 -13.08
CA ASN A 209 -40.36 16.19 -12.36
C ASN A 209 -40.04 15.83 -10.91
N TYR A 210 -38.79 15.50 -10.62
CA TYR A 210 -38.27 15.40 -9.25
C TYR A 210 -38.61 16.66 -8.43
N TRP A 211 -38.59 17.82 -9.08
CA TRP A 211 -39.02 19.08 -8.49
C TRP A 211 -40.49 19.10 -8.10
N GLN A 212 -41.39 18.53 -8.91
CA GLN A 212 -42.81 18.41 -8.55
C GLN A 212 -43.01 17.46 -7.36
N LEU A 213 -42.24 16.36 -7.25
CA LEU A 213 -42.33 15.46 -6.09
C LEU A 213 -41.80 16.13 -4.81
N PHE A 214 -40.69 16.84 -4.90
CA PHE A 214 -40.18 17.64 -3.78
C PHE A 214 -41.19 18.74 -3.41
N TYR A 215 -41.73 19.47 -4.39
CA TYR A 215 -42.74 20.51 -4.20
C TYR A 215 -44.06 19.96 -3.65
N GLN A 216 -44.47 18.77 -4.08
CA GLN A 216 -45.64 18.07 -3.56
C GLN A 216 -45.41 17.66 -2.09
N LEU A 217 -44.24 17.09 -1.75
CA LEU A 217 -43.89 16.81 -0.36
C LEU A 217 -43.79 18.09 0.49
N TRP A 218 -43.34 19.17 -0.13
CA TRP A 218 -43.18 20.48 0.48
C TRP A 218 -44.52 21.16 0.80
N GLU A 219 -45.49 21.05 -0.11
CA GLU A 219 -46.85 21.61 0.01
C GLU A 219 -47.82 20.68 0.74
N GLU A 220 -47.99 19.41 0.30
CA GLU A 220 -48.98 18.48 0.87
C GLU A 220 -48.71 18.15 2.34
N LYS A 221 -47.44 18.11 2.73
CA LYS A 221 -47.07 17.85 4.13
C LYS A 221 -46.83 19.13 4.91
N LEU A 222 -47.17 20.31 4.37
CA LEU A 222 -46.96 21.62 5.01
C LEU A 222 -45.53 21.76 5.56
N LEU A 223 -44.54 21.29 4.80
CA LEU A 223 -43.16 21.23 5.25
C LEU A 223 -42.61 22.65 5.43
N HIS A 224 -42.97 23.58 4.54
CA HIS A 224 -42.57 24.98 4.61
C HIS A 224 -42.98 25.67 5.92
N GLU A 225 -44.20 25.45 6.42
CA GLU A 225 -44.66 26.03 7.69
C GLU A 225 -43.88 25.47 8.90
N ARG A 226 -43.45 24.22 8.81
CA ARG A 226 -42.64 23.57 9.86
C ARG A 226 -41.21 24.07 9.83
N LEU A 227 -40.62 24.19 8.64
CA LEU A 227 -39.21 24.52 8.44
C LEU A 227 -38.92 26.01 8.65
N SER A 228 -39.86 26.90 8.36
CA SER A 228 -39.72 28.36 8.57
C SER A 228 -39.52 28.76 10.04
N LYS A 229 -39.85 27.86 10.98
CA LYS A 229 -39.69 28.06 12.44
C LYS A 229 -38.30 27.69 12.96
N PHE A 230 -37.45 27.09 12.12
CA PHE A 230 -36.08 26.76 12.49
C PHE A 230 -35.14 27.93 12.24
N LYS A 231 -34.10 28.07 13.07
CA LYS A 231 -33.08 29.12 12.92
C LYS A 231 -32.41 29.05 11.56
N LYS A 232 -32.13 27.83 11.09
CA LYS A 232 -31.51 27.57 9.80
C LYS A 232 -31.90 26.19 9.29
N VAL A 233 -32.13 26.08 7.99
CA VAL A 233 -32.47 24.84 7.31
C VAL A 233 -31.59 24.67 6.09
N ILE A 234 -30.99 23.49 5.96
CA ILE A 234 -30.24 23.08 4.76
C ILE A 234 -30.88 21.82 4.23
N VAL A 235 -31.25 21.85 2.95
CA VAL A 235 -31.85 20.70 2.26
C VAL A 235 -30.94 20.29 1.11
N SER A 236 -30.41 19.07 1.13
CA SER A 236 -29.58 18.57 0.02
C SER A 236 -30.40 17.98 -1.10
N VAL A 237 -30.07 18.32 -2.34
CA VAL A 237 -30.72 17.83 -3.56
C VAL A 237 -29.68 17.46 -4.63
N ARG A 238 -30.06 16.57 -5.55
CA ARG A 238 -29.21 16.14 -6.68
C ARG A 238 -29.40 17.08 -7.86
N GLU A 239 -28.33 17.72 -8.31
CA GLU A 239 -28.37 18.73 -9.36
C GLU A 239 -28.91 18.20 -10.69
N GLN A 240 -28.60 16.94 -11.03
CA GLN A 240 -28.99 16.30 -12.30
C GLN A 240 -30.51 16.18 -12.54
N PHE A 241 -31.33 16.38 -11.51
CA PHE A 241 -32.78 16.31 -11.60
C PHE A 241 -33.46 17.69 -11.71
N PHE A 242 -32.66 18.73 -12.00
CA PHE A 242 -33.11 20.10 -12.18
C PHE A 242 -32.59 20.63 -13.52
N ASN A 243 -33.41 21.36 -14.28
CA ASN A 243 -32.88 22.07 -15.45
C ASN A 243 -32.18 23.36 -15.00
N SER A 244 -31.24 23.88 -15.80
CA SER A 244 -30.50 25.11 -15.48
C SER A 244 -31.43 26.31 -15.22
N SER A 245 -32.56 26.40 -15.95
CA SER A 245 -33.58 27.44 -15.74
C SER A 245 -34.34 27.31 -14.43
N ASP A 246 -34.50 26.08 -13.90
CA ASP A 246 -35.21 25.83 -12.63
C ASP A 246 -34.33 26.22 -11.43
N LEU A 247 -33.01 26.28 -11.63
CA LEU A 247 -32.02 26.60 -10.62
C LEU A 247 -31.62 28.08 -10.61
N GLU A 248 -32.20 28.97 -11.42
CA GLU A 248 -31.81 30.39 -11.44
C GLU A 248 -32.64 31.24 -10.45
N ASP A 249 -33.94 30.99 -10.26
CA ASP A 249 -34.83 31.79 -9.39
C ASP A 249 -35.79 30.94 -8.53
N ILE A 250 -35.26 30.20 -7.55
CA ILE A 250 -36.09 29.41 -6.62
C ILE A 250 -36.50 30.28 -5.43
N THR A 251 -37.74 30.75 -5.43
CA THR A 251 -38.42 31.26 -4.23
C THR A 251 -39.55 30.30 -3.87
N ILE A 252 -39.68 29.97 -2.58
CA ILE A 252 -40.83 29.19 -2.12
C ILE A 252 -41.53 29.96 -1.01
N ASN A 253 -42.78 30.37 -1.27
CA ASN A 253 -43.64 31.12 -0.33
C ASN A 253 -42.93 32.33 0.31
N ASP A 254 -42.32 33.19 -0.53
CA ASP A 254 -41.57 34.40 -0.13
C ASP A 254 -40.32 34.18 0.74
N ILE A 255 -39.88 32.92 0.91
CA ILE A 255 -38.61 32.59 1.55
C ILE A 255 -37.50 32.69 0.50
N ASP A 256 -36.53 33.56 0.75
CA ASP A 256 -35.32 33.71 -0.07
C ASP A 256 -34.40 32.50 0.18
N ILE A 257 -34.19 31.69 -0.86
CA ILE A 257 -33.43 30.44 -0.78
C ILE A 257 -32.06 30.65 -1.41
N ARG A 258 -31.01 30.51 -0.60
CA ARG A 258 -29.63 30.52 -1.10
C ARG A 258 -29.20 29.14 -1.59
N LYS A 259 -28.28 29.12 -2.55
CA LYS A 259 -27.79 27.88 -3.16
C LYS A 259 -26.34 27.67 -2.77
N ILE A 260 -26.02 26.43 -2.40
CA ILE A 260 -24.66 25.97 -2.15
C ILE A 260 -24.42 24.83 -3.11
N ARG A 261 -23.43 24.94 -3.98
CA ARG A 261 -23.07 23.85 -4.88
C ARG A 261 -21.82 23.15 -4.35
N LEU A 262 -21.89 21.83 -4.22
CA LEU A 262 -20.72 21.00 -3.96
C LEU A 262 -19.96 20.80 -5.28
N MET A 263 -18.67 21.10 -5.27
CA MET A 263 -17.82 21.03 -6.46
C MET A 263 -16.96 19.75 -6.45
N PRO A 264 -16.75 19.11 -7.60
CA PRO A 264 -15.74 18.05 -7.74
C PRO A 264 -14.32 18.62 -7.63
N PHE A 265 -13.31 17.76 -7.44
CA PHE A 265 -11.90 18.16 -7.32
C PHE A 265 -11.43 18.98 -8.55
N SER A 266 -10.96 20.21 -8.35
CA SER A 266 -10.47 21.06 -9.44
C SER A 266 -8.94 21.05 -9.61
N GLU A 267 -8.16 20.80 -8.55
CA GLU A 267 -6.68 20.87 -8.57
C GLU A 267 -6.00 19.53 -8.23
N GLU A 268 -4.89 19.24 -8.92
CA GLU A 268 -4.13 17.99 -8.81
C GLU A 268 -3.53 17.75 -7.42
N ALA A 269 -3.06 18.79 -6.76
CA ALA A 269 -2.51 18.72 -5.41
C ALA A 269 -3.56 18.29 -4.38
N GLN A 270 -4.80 18.77 -4.52
CA GLN A 270 -5.93 18.42 -3.64
C GLN A 270 -6.35 16.95 -3.85
N ARG A 271 -6.33 16.47 -5.09
CA ARG A 271 -6.55 15.06 -5.44
C ARG A 271 -5.50 14.14 -4.84
N LYS A 272 -4.21 14.50 -4.99
CA LYS A 272 -3.09 13.74 -4.46
C LYS A 272 -3.13 13.70 -2.93
N SER A 273 -3.43 14.83 -2.28
CA SER A 273 -3.62 14.88 -0.83
C SER A 273 -4.84 14.06 -0.36
N TYR A 274 -5.92 13.98 -1.15
CA TYR A 274 -7.08 13.14 -0.84
C TYR A 274 -6.74 11.65 -0.90
N LEU A 275 -6.14 11.18 -2.00
CA LEU A 275 -5.73 9.78 -2.14
C LEU A 275 -4.73 9.42 -1.04
N GLN A 276 -3.75 10.30 -0.80
CA GLN A 276 -2.77 10.11 0.27
C GLN A 276 -3.42 10.01 1.64
N LYS A 277 -4.43 10.83 1.98
CA LYS A 277 -5.10 10.80 3.30
C LYS A 277 -6.13 9.68 3.44
N ARG A 278 -6.90 9.36 2.39
CA ARG A 278 -7.89 8.28 2.38
C ARG A 278 -7.24 6.90 2.48
N PHE A 279 -6.04 6.77 1.92
CA PHE A 279 -5.19 5.59 2.05
C PHE A 279 -4.04 5.81 3.07
N ALA A 280 -4.10 6.84 3.93
CA ALA A 280 -3.17 7.01 5.05
C ALA A 280 -3.87 6.64 6.36
N GLY A 281 -3.48 5.48 6.88
CA GLY A 281 -4.03 4.82 8.05
C GLY A 281 -4.65 3.51 7.58
N THR A 282 -4.19 2.32 7.96
CA THR A 282 -3.38 1.88 9.10
C THR A 282 -2.87 0.46 8.76
N GLU A 283 -1.81 0.03 9.44
CA GLU A 283 -1.35 -1.38 9.56
C GLU A 283 -0.71 -2.05 8.33
N SER A 284 0.34 -2.81 8.64
CA SER A 284 1.31 -3.43 7.72
C SER A 284 0.72 -4.43 6.71
N ASP A 285 -0.53 -4.88 6.89
CA ASP A 285 -1.17 -5.85 6.00
C ASP A 285 -2.13 -5.22 4.97
N GLU A 286 -2.24 -3.89 4.96
CA GLU A 286 -2.94 -3.14 3.91
C GLU A 286 -2.00 -2.59 2.83
N ILE A 287 -0.74 -3.05 2.77
CA ILE A 287 0.18 -2.74 1.66
C ILE A 287 -0.45 -3.18 0.32
N MET A 288 -1.19 -4.29 0.27
CA MET A 288 -1.95 -4.67 -0.93
C MET A 288 -3.17 -3.77 -1.21
N ARG A 289 -3.80 -3.14 -0.21
CA ARG A 289 -4.90 -2.17 -0.44
C ARG A 289 -4.37 -0.86 -1.00
N ARG A 290 -3.19 -0.43 -0.53
CA ARG A 290 -2.48 0.75 -1.02
C ARG A 290 -1.93 0.49 -2.40
N ASP A 291 -1.11 -0.53 -2.59
CA ASP A 291 -0.38 -0.75 -3.83
C ASP A 291 -1.30 -1.23 -4.94
N GLY A 292 -2.33 -2.05 -4.69
CA GLY A 292 -3.27 -2.46 -5.75
C GLY A 292 -4.05 -1.29 -6.35
N ILE A 293 -4.57 -0.40 -5.50
CA ILE A 293 -5.34 0.78 -5.94
C ILE A 293 -4.40 1.91 -6.37
N ILE A 294 -3.27 2.12 -5.71
CA ILE A 294 -2.26 3.11 -6.11
C ILE A 294 -1.60 2.68 -7.41
N ILE A 295 -1.22 1.43 -7.62
CA ILE A 295 -0.72 0.92 -8.91
C ILE A 295 -1.82 0.96 -9.97
N LEU A 296 -3.08 0.66 -9.66
CA LEU A 296 -4.16 0.80 -10.64
C LEU A 296 -4.39 2.28 -11.00
N VAL A 297 -4.41 3.17 -10.00
CA VAL A 297 -4.56 4.63 -10.19
C VAL A 297 -3.33 5.22 -10.86
N GLU A 298 -2.12 4.77 -10.55
CA GLU A 298 -0.84 5.18 -11.13
C GLU A 298 -0.69 4.63 -12.54
N LYS A 299 -1.03 3.36 -12.81
CA LYS A 299 -1.11 2.81 -14.18
C LYS A 299 -2.17 3.54 -15.00
N LEU A 300 -3.31 3.92 -14.41
CA LEU A 300 -4.32 4.74 -15.08
C LEU A 300 -3.81 6.19 -15.28
N HIS A 301 -3.07 6.74 -14.32
CA HIS A 301 -2.49 8.10 -14.37
C HIS A 301 -1.33 8.20 -15.38
N GLU A 302 -0.45 7.22 -15.42
CA GLU A 302 0.61 6.99 -16.41
C GLU A 302 0.02 6.80 -17.82
N LYS A 303 -1.18 6.19 -17.91
CA LYS A 303 -1.97 6.10 -19.15
C LYS A 303 -2.81 7.35 -19.45
N GLY A 304 -2.64 8.46 -18.70
CA GLY A 304 -3.28 9.76 -18.97
C GLY A 304 -4.77 9.85 -18.64
N LEU A 305 -5.30 8.84 -17.96
CA LEU A 305 -6.69 8.72 -17.57
C LEU A 305 -6.94 9.36 -16.21
N LEU A 306 -7.18 10.68 -16.21
CA LEU A 306 -7.62 11.42 -15.02
C LEU A 306 -9.09 11.06 -14.68
N PHE A 307 -9.34 9.88 -14.11
CA PHE A 307 -10.68 9.45 -13.67
C PHE A 307 -11.15 10.03 -12.33
N VAL A 308 -10.27 10.73 -11.61
CA VAL A 308 -10.50 11.19 -10.23
C VAL A 308 -11.56 12.31 -10.15
N GLU A 309 -12.14 12.72 -11.28
CA GLU A 309 -13.19 13.75 -11.34
C GLU A 309 -14.59 13.23 -10.97
N LYS A 310 -14.88 11.92 -11.08
CA LYS A 310 -16.22 11.36 -10.79
C LYS A 310 -16.16 10.37 -9.59
N PRO A 311 -16.62 10.74 -8.38
CA PRO A 311 -16.53 9.87 -7.20
C PRO A 311 -17.35 8.57 -7.30
N LEU A 312 -18.26 8.45 -8.27
CA LEU A 312 -18.99 7.22 -8.54
C LEU A 312 -18.08 6.09 -9.09
N ILE A 313 -17.05 6.44 -9.88
CA ILE A 313 -16.11 5.47 -10.47
C ILE A 313 -15.18 4.92 -9.39
N LEU A 314 -14.69 5.79 -8.49
CA LEU A 314 -13.89 5.37 -7.32
C LEU A 314 -14.64 4.37 -6.44
N ASN A 315 -15.94 4.60 -6.20
CA ASN A 315 -16.77 3.65 -5.45
C ASN A 315 -16.93 2.30 -6.19
N PHE A 316 -17.05 2.30 -7.52
CA PHE A 316 -17.12 1.04 -8.29
C PHE A 316 -15.80 0.27 -8.28
N MET A 317 -14.66 0.96 -8.32
CA MET A 317 -13.33 0.34 -8.21
C MET A 317 -13.13 -0.30 -6.83
N GLU A 318 -13.55 0.38 -5.76
CA GLU A 318 -13.56 -0.19 -4.40
C GLU A 318 -14.50 -1.40 -4.29
N ASP A 319 -15.68 -1.35 -4.93
CA ASP A 319 -16.63 -2.46 -4.96
C ASP A 319 -16.04 -3.69 -5.69
N VAL A 320 -15.35 -3.49 -6.82
CA VAL A 320 -14.64 -4.56 -7.57
C VAL A 320 -13.52 -5.15 -6.74
N TRP A 321 -12.75 -4.32 -6.05
CA TRP A 321 -11.67 -4.75 -5.17
C TRP A 321 -12.17 -5.50 -3.93
N THR A 322 -13.27 -5.04 -3.32
CA THR A 322 -13.89 -5.71 -2.17
C THR A 322 -14.46 -7.08 -2.56
N ALA A 323 -15.09 -7.15 -3.74
CA ALA A 323 -15.57 -8.41 -4.29
C ALA A 323 -14.40 -9.37 -4.60
N PHE A 324 -13.29 -8.85 -5.12
CA PHE A 324 -12.05 -9.62 -5.31
C PHE A 324 -11.54 -10.19 -3.99
N GLN A 325 -11.35 -9.38 -2.95
CA GLN A 325 -10.90 -9.85 -1.63
C GLN A 325 -11.81 -10.93 -1.03
N THR A 326 -13.12 -10.80 -1.22
CA THR A 326 -14.10 -11.77 -0.74
C THR A 326 -14.01 -13.10 -1.50
N HIS A 327 -13.82 -13.05 -2.84
CA HIS A 327 -13.65 -14.23 -3.69
C HIS A 327 -12.31 -14.93 -3.44
N TYR A 328 -11.26 -14.14 -3.22
CA TYR A 328 -9.88 -14.56 -2.93
C TYR A 328 -9.78 -15.34 -1.62
N ARG A 329 -10.51 -14.91 -0.58
CA ARG A 329 -10.61 -15.66 0.69
C ARG A 329 -11.23 -17.06 0.54
N THR A 330 -11.91 -17.34 -0.56
CA THR A 330 -12.62 -18.61 -0.78
C THR A 330 -12.00 -19.53 -1.83
N ALA A 331 -11.12 -19.04 -2.71
CA ALA A 331 -10.48 -19.84 -3.75
C ALA A 331 -8.97 -19.55 -3.74
N HIS A 332 -8.16 -20.50 -3.27
CA HIS A 332 -6.70 -20.36 -3.08
C HIS A 332 -5.90 -20.38 -4.40
N ASN A 333 -6.38 -19.74 -5.47
CA ASN A 333 -5.65 -19.62 -6.74
C ASN A 333 -5.37 -18.14 -7.05
N TYR A 334 -4.10 -17.80 -7.25
CA TYR A 334 -3.59 -16.49 -7.67
C TYR A 334 -3.80 -16.22 -9.19
N GLU A 335 -4.82 -16.80 -9.83
CA GLU A 335 -5.04 -16.59 -11.26
C GLU A 335 -6.05 -15.48 -11.55
N PHE A 336 -5.52 -14.40 -12.13
CA PHE A 336 -6.12 -13.41 -13.02
C PHE A 336 -7.41 -12.67 -12.61
N PHE A 337 -7.31 -11.33 -12.67
CA PHE A 337 -8.42 -10.40 -12.92
C PHE A 337 -9.06 -10.75 -14.27
N SER A 338 -9.94 -11.75 -14.33
CA SER A 338 -10.65 -12.01 -15.57
C SER A 338 -11.66 -10.89 -15.83
N ASN A 339 -11.66 -10.40 -17.05
CA ASN A 339 -12.63 -9.46 -17.59
C ASN A 339 -14.08 -9.85 -17.25
N GLU A 340 -14.38 -11.15 -17.37
CA GLU A 340 -15.65 -11.75 -16.98
C GLU A 340 -15.98 -11.56 -15.48
N PHE A 341 -15.00 -11.69 -14.59
CA PHE A 341 -15.16 -11.41 -13.16
C PHE A 341 -15.50 -9.93 -12.92
N ILE A 342 -14.78 -9.02 -13.57
CA ILE A 342 -14.99 -7.57 -13.42
C ILE A 342 -16.39 -7.18 -13.90
N TYR A 343 -16.81 -7.63 -15.09
CA TYR A 343 -18.17 -7.37 -15.58
C TYR A 343 -19.24 -7.96 -14.68
N ARG A 344 -19.04 -9.18 -14.19
CA ARG A 344 -19.97 -9.81 -13.25
C ARG A 344 -20.12 -8.97 -12.00
N VAL A 345 -19.02 -8.48 -11.42
CA VAL A 345 -19.08 -7.61 -10.24
C VAL A 345 -19.74 -6.26 -10.54
N ILE A 346 -19.41 -5.63 -11.67
CA ILE A 346 -20.04 -4.37 -12.11
C ILE A 346 -21.55 -4.53 -12.28
N ILE A 347 -21.98 -5.60 -12.96
CA ILE A 347 -23.39 -5.92 -13.21
C ILE A 347 -24.10 -6.29 -11.90
N ASP A 348 -23.46 -7.05 -11.02
CA ASP A 348 -23.99 -7.43 -9.70
C ASP A 348 -24.19 -6.21 -8.81
N LYS A 349 -23.21 -5.31 -8.76
CA LYS A 349 -23.29 -4.05 -8.01
C LYS A 349 -24.33 -3.11 -8.59
N TRP A 350 -24.47 -3.11 -9.91
CA TRP A 350 -25.54 -2.38 -10.56
C TRP A 350 -26.91 -2.94 -10.16
N PHE A 351 -27.12 -4.26 -10.15
CA PHE A 351 -28.37 -4.85 -9.66
C PHE A 351 -28.65 -4.54 -8.18
N GLU A 352 -27.62 -4.58 -7.33
CA GLU A 352 -27.72 -4.18 -5.91
C GLU A 352 -28.17 -2.71 -5.76
N ARG A 353 -27.59 -1.79 -6.54
CA ARG A 353 -27.98 -0.36 -6.58
C ARG A 353 -29.36 -0.16 -7.19
N GLU A 354 -29.73 -0.97 -8.19
CA GLU A 354 -31.06 -0.99 -8.79
C GLU A 354 -32.14 -1.61 -7.88
N GLY A 355 -31.76 -2.09 -6.70
CA GLY A 355 -32.67 -2.47 -5.64
C GLY A 355 -33.22 -3.89 -5.77
N LYS A 356 -32.58 -4.73 -6.58
CA LYS A 356 -32.66 -6.18 -6.43
C LYS A 356 -31.47 -6.60 -5.58
N SER A 357 -31.68 -7.35 -4.48
CA SER A 357 -30.54 -8.01 -3.84
C SER A 357 -29.79 -8.82 -4.90
N SER A 358 -28.45 -8.84 -4.87
CA SER A 358 -27.63 -9.62 -5.80
C SER A 358 -28.03 -11.11 -5.85
N ASP A 359 -28.63 -11.61 -4.75
CA ASP A 359 -29.24 -12.93 -4.60
C ASP A 359 -30.63 -13.11 -5.26
N GLY A 360 -31.30 -12.02 -5.64
CA GLY A 360 -32.65 -12.00 -6.21
C GLY A 360 -32.71 -11.88 -7.74
N ALA A 361 -31.58 -11.59 -8.40
CA ALA A 361 -31.46 -11.63 -9.86
C ALA A 361 -30.99 -13.02 -10.29
N SER A 362 -31.71 -13.69 -11.18
CA SER A 362 -31.29 -15.01 -11.64
C SER A 362 -30.00 -14.90 -12.46
N ALA A 363 -29.17 -15.96 -12.48
CA ALA A 363 -27.99 -16.00 -13.36
C ALA A 363 -28.33 -15.69 -14.82
N LEU A 364 -29.55 -16.05 -15.24
CA LEU A 364 -30.10 -15.75 -16.55
C LEU A 364 -30.35 -14.25 -16.76
N ASP A 365 -30.75 -13.50 -15.73
CA ASP A 365 -30.98 -12.05 -15.82
C ASP A 365 -29.67 -11.28 -15.90
N LYS A 366 -28.64 -11.73 -15.17
CA LYS A 366 -27.28 -11.18 -15.22
C LYS A 366 -26.64 -11.41 -16.59
N ALA A 367 -26.73 -12.62 -17.12
CA ALA A 367 -26.26 -12.96 -18.46
C ALA A 367 -26.99 -12.18 -19.57
N ARG A 368 -28.31 -11.94 -19.40
CA ARG A 368 -29.08 -11.08 -20.30
C ARG A 368 -28.60 -9.64 -20.29
N MET A 369 -28.31 -9.09 -19.10
CA MET A 369 -27.80 -7.73 -18.95
C MET A 369 -26.42 -7.57 -19.56
N GLU A 370 -25.52 -8.52 -19.32
CA GLU A 370 -24.20 -8.56 -19.93
C GLU A 370 -24.30 -8.60 -21.47
N ARG A 371 -25.17 -9.46 -21.99
CA ARG A 371 -25.40 -9.59 -23.44
C ARG A 371 -26.01 -8.32 -24.05
N TYR A 372 -26.90 -7.65 -23.32
CA TYR A 372 -27.44 -6.35 -23.72
C TYR A 372 -26.33 -5.30 -23.83
N CYS A 373 -25.48 -5.17 -22.81
CA CYS A 373 -24.39 -4.20 -22.80
C CYS A 373 -23.36 -4.46 -23.91
N LYS A 374 -23.04 -5.73 -24.20
CA LYS A 374 -22.17 -6.13 -25.33
C LYS A 374 -22.78 -5.78 -26.69
N LEU A 375 -24.06 -6.10 -26.93
CA LEU A 375 -24.76 -5.75 -28.18
C LEU A 375 -24.86 -4.24 -28.39
N LEU A 376 -25.08 -3.49 -27.30
CA LEU A 376 -25.12 -2.04 -27.33
C LEU A 376 -23.74 -1.45 -27.62
N ALA A 377 -22.67 -1.95 -27.00
CA ALA A 377 -21.30 -1.55 -27.27
C ALA A 377 -20.94 -1.73 -28.76
N TRP A 378 -21.31 -2.88 -29.33
CA TRP A 378 -21.14 -3.16 -30.76
C TRP A 378 -21.94 -2.22 -31.68
N GLN A 379 -23.18 -1.86 -31.29
CA GLN A 379 -23.98 -0.89 -32.05
C GLN A 379 -23.39 0.52 -32.02
N ILE A 380 -22.79 0.90 -30.88
CA ILE A 380 -22.11 2.19 -30.72
C ILE A 380 -20.79 2.18 -31.49
N SER A 381 -20.02 1.09 -31.43
CA SER A 381 -18.76 0.93 -32.17
C SER A 381 -19.00 1.05 -33.67
N SER A 382 -20.03 0.40 -34.22
CA SER A 382 -20.32 0.50 -35.65
C SER A 382 -20.82 1.86 -36.14
N ASN A 383 -20.97 2.86 -35.25
CA ASN A 383 -21.34 4.24 -35.56
C ASN A 383 -22.64 4.38 -36.39
N GLY A 384 -23.53 3.37 -36.30
CA GLY A 384 -24.72 3.24 -37.14
C GLY A 384 -24.48 2.92 -38.62
N GLN A 385 -23.24 2.71 -39.06
CA GLN A 385 -22.89 2.39 -40.46
C GLN A 385 -23.19 0.93 -40.82
N HIS A 386 -23.08 0.02 -39.85
CA HIS A 386 -23.62 -1.33 -39.96
C HIS A 386 -24.97 -1.37 -39.26
N SER A 387 -26.05 -1.61 -40.03
CA SER A 387 -27.34 -1.90 -39.42
C SER A 387 -27.23 -3.22 -38.68
N MET A 388 -27.54 -3.25 -37.36
CA MET A 388 -27.84 -4.50 -36.66
C MET A 388 -28.69 -5.38 -37.57
N SER A 389 -28.32 -6.66 -37.67
CA SER A 389 -29.15 -7.61 -38.39
C SER A 389 -30.56 -7.59 -37.78
N GLY A 390 -31.58 -7.87 -38.59
CA GLY A 390 -32.96 -7.95 -38.09
C GLY A 390 -33.09 -8.91 -36.89
N GLU A 391 -32.22 -9.91 -36.81
CA GLU A 391 -32.12 -10.87 -35.71
C GLU A 391 -31.46 -10.27 -34.45
N GLN A 392 -30.41 -9.45 -34.58
CA GLN A 392 -29.77 -8.74 -33.47
C GLN A 392 -30.65 -7.65 -32.87
N LEU A 393 -31.39 -6.90 -33.70
CA LEU A 393 -32.38 -5.92 -33.22
C LEU A 393 -33.51 -6.62 -32.46
N LEU A 394 -34.02 -7.73 -33.01
CA LEU A 394 -35.05 -8.52 -32.36
C LEU A 394 -34.54 -9.16 -31.07
N GLU A 395 -33.27 -9.55 -31.02
CA GLU A 395 -32.62 -10.09 -29.82
C GLU A 395 -32.38 -9.02 -28.77
N MET A 396 -31.95 -7.82 -29.15
CA MET A 396 -31.83 -6.68 -28.23
C MET A 396 -33.20 -6.27 -27.69
N GLU A 397 -34.24 -6.21 -28.53
CA GLU A 397 -35.63 -5.99 -28.10
C GLU A 397 -36.14 -7.12 -27.20
N ARG A 398 -35.83 -8.39 -27.50
CA ARG A 398 -36.19 -9.53 -26.63
C ARG A 398 -35.51 -9.45 -25.28
N VAL A 399 -34.21 -9.17 -25.25
CA VAL A 399 -33.43 -9.01 -24.01
C VAL A 399 -33.98 -7.83 -23.22
N LEU A 400 -34.25 -6.68 -23.85
CA LEU A 400 -34.88 -5.51 -23.24
C LEU A 400 -36.27 -5.81 -22.68
N ASN A 401 -37.14 -6.47 -23.44
CA ASN A 401 -38.48 -6.84 -22.97
C ASN A 401 -38.37 -7.80 -21.78
N THR A 402 -37.40 -8.71 -21.80
CA THR A 402 -37.19 -9.64 -20.70
C THR A 402 -36.57 -8.98 -19.46
N ILE A 403 -35.70 -7.99 -19.63
CA ILE A 403 -35.16 -7.14 -18.56
C ILE A 403 -36.25 -6.21 -18.01
N SER A 404 -37.18 -5.75 -18.83
CA SER A 404 -38.30 -4.88 -18.41
C SER A 404 -39.32 -5.58 -17.49
N ASP A 405 -39.33 -6.92 -17.48
CA ASP A 405 -40.12 -7.75 -16.57
C ASP A 405 -39.44 -7.93 -15.19
N LEU A 406 -38.20 -7.45 -15.01
CA LEU A 406 -37.49 -7.48 -13.74
C LEU A 406 -38.09 -6.44 -12.79
N LYS A 407 -38.94 -6.88 -11.84
CA LYS A 407 -39.53 -6.03 -10.78
C LYS A 407 -38.52 -4.99 -10.23
N GLY A 408 -38.73 -3.71 -10.56
CA GLY A 408 -37.93 -2.59 -10.08
C GLY A 408 -37.12 -1.84 -11.15
N VAL A 409 -36.83 -2.48 -12.29
CA VAL A 409 -36.19 -1.84 -13.46
C VAL A 409 -37.26 -1.66 -14.53
N GLN A 410 -37.85 -0.47 -14.65
CA GLN A 410 -38.76 -0.24 -15.78
C GLN A 410 -37.92 -0.26 -17.06
N GLY A 411 -38.33 -1.00 -18.10
CA GLY A 411 -37.61 -1.00 -19.38
C GLY A 411 -37.40 0.39 -20.00
N ARG A 412 -38.23 1.37 -19.59
CA ARG A 412 -38.11 2.80 -19.92
C ARG A 412 -36.96 3.54 -19.21
N SER A 413 -36.39 2.97 -18.14
CA SER A 413 -35.27 3.56 -17.39
C SER A 413 -33.90 3.29 -18.04
N LEU A 414 -33.81 2.20 -18.79
CA LEU A 414 -32.65 1.86 -19.61
C LEU A 414 -32.68 2.58 -20.96
N LEU A 415 -33.85 3.06 -21.38
CA LEU A 415 -34.11 3.72 -22.66
C LEU A 415 -35.26 4.73 -22.53
N ILE A 416 -34.98 6.03 -22.53
CA ILE A 416 -36.02 7.03 -22.80
C ILE A 416 -36.38 6.93 -24.29
N ARG A 417 -37.47 6.24 -24.62
CA ARG A 417 -38.08 6.28 -25.97
C ARG A 417 -38.53 7.70 -26.28
N VAL A 418 -38.03 8.29 -27.35
CA VAL A 418 -38.69 9.41 -28.01
C VAL A 418 -39.90 8.85 -28.76
N ASP A 419 -41.09 9.10 -28.24
CA ASP A 419 -42.36 8.86 -28.93
C ASP A 419 -42.42 9.75 -30.19
N ASP A 420 -41.89 9.29 -31.34
CA ASP A 420 -42.41 9.67 -32.68
C ASP A 420 -41.75 8.97 -33.91
N ALA A 421 -41.19 7.76 -33.77
CA ALA A 421 -40.62 7.04 -34.91
C ALA A 421 -41.66 6.27 -35.76
N ARG A 422 -42.77 6.90 -36.15
CA ARG A 422 -43.64 6.41 -37.25
C ARG A 422 -43.40 7.11 -38.59
N ASP A 423 -42.59 8.16 -38.65
CA ASP A 423 -42.15 8.75 -39.92
C ASP A 423 -40.77 8.23 -40.33
N SER A 424 -40.81 7.15 -41.12
CA SER A 424 -39.69 6.35 -41.62
C SER A 424 -38.82 7.03 -42.70
N GLN A 425 -38.64 8.36 -42.66
CA GLN A 425 -37.77 9.05 -43.63
C GLN A 425 -36.77 10.06 -43.02
N ARG A 426 -36.68 10.17 -41.69
CA ARG A 426 -35.60 10.93 -41.02
C ARG A 426 -35.12 10.19 -39.76
N ALA A 427 -34.64 8.97 -39.91
CA ALA A 427 -33.79 8.37 -38.88
C ALA A 427 -32.38 8.96 -38.99
N GLY A 428 -32.22 10.20 -38.52
CA GLY A 428 -30.90 10.66 -38.06
C GLY A 428 -30.50 9.80 -36.86
N ASN A 429 -29.23 9.41 -36.80
CA ASN A 429 -28.56 8.58 -35.79
C ASN A 429 -29.43 8.10 -34.61
N LEU A 430 -29.59 6.77 -34.49
CA LEU A 430 -30.26 6.10 -33.36
C LEU A 430 -29.84 6.63 -31.97
N LEU A 431 -28.62 7.17 -31.84
CA LEU A 431 -28.04 7.72 -30.61
C LEU A 431 -28.70 8.99 -30.09
N ASP A 432 -29.31 9.84 -30.94
CA ASP A 432 -30.04 11.03 -30.46
C ASP A 432 -31.36 10.67 -29.75
N ASN A 433 -31.79 9.41 -29.87
CA ASN A 433 -33.04 8.89 -29.30
C ASN A 433 -32.84 8.13 -27.98
N PHE A 434 -31.63 8.08 -27.42
CA PHE A 434 -31.33 7.39 -26.18
C PHE A 434 -30.77 8.35 -25.12
N LYS A 435 -31.55 8.66 -24.08
CA LYS A 435 -31.07 9.31 -22.85
C LYS A 435 -30.94 8.26 -21.74
N PHE A 436 -29.72 8.05 -21.23
CA PHE A 436 -29.44 7.13 -20.14
C PHE A 436 -29.47 7.85 -18.79
N ILE A 437 -30.00 7.18 -17.76
CA ILE A 437 -30.10 7.75 -16.40
C ILE A 437 -28.77 7.56 -15.62
N HIS A 438 -27.94 6.58 -16.00
CA HIS A 438 -26.66 6.25 -15.35
C HIS A 438 -25.48 6.22 -16.35
N GLU A 439 -25.14 7.38 -16.91
CA GLU A 439 -24.05 7.53 -17.88
C GLU A 439 -22.73 6.92 -17.38
N SER A 440 -22.41 7.07 -16.08
CA SER A 440 -21.15 6.57 -15.51
C SER A 440 -21.01 5.04 -15.45
N PHE A 441 -22.12 4.28 -15.38
CA PHE A 441 -22.08 2.80 -15.43
C PHE A 441 -21.79 2.32 -16.85
N LEU A 442 -22.48 2.92 -17.83
CA LEU A 442 -22.30 2.59 -19.23
C LEU A 442 -20.94 3.08 -19.75
N GLU A 443 -20.49 4.27 -19.34
CA GLU A 443 -19.13 4.77 -19.60
C GLU A 443 -18.08 3.81 -19.06
N PHE A 444 -18.24 3.32 -17.83
CA PHE A 444 -17.30 2.37 -17.23
C PHE A 444 -17.35 0.99 -17.92
N PHE A 445 -18.55 0.48 -18.23
CA PHE A 445 -18.69 -0.79 -18.96
C PHE A 445 -18.12 -0.68 -20.38
N LEU A 446 -18.42 0.38 -21.12
CA LEU A 446 -17.88 0.62 -22.46
C LEU A 446 -16.37 0.83 -22.42
N PHE A 447 -15.85 1.50 -21.38
CA PHE A 447 -14.42 1.64 -21.14
C PHE A 447 -13.75 0.29 -20.89
N MET A 448 -14.30 -0.54 -20.00
CA MET A 448 -13.80 -1.90 -19.79
C MET A 448 -13.89 -2.73 -21.07
N HIS A 449 -14.98 -2.61 -21.83
CA HIS A 449 -15.15 -3.28 -23.12
C HIS A 449 -14.15 -2.82 -24.18
N LEU A 450 -13.81 -1.53 -24.21
CA LEU A 450 -12.76 -0.96 -25.06
C LEU A 450 -11.36 -1.39 -24.62
N LEU A 451 -11.10 -1.55 -23.32
CA LEU A 451 -9.81 -2.07 -22.82
C LEU A 451 -9.57 -3.52 -23.27
N GLU A 452 -10.64 -4.29 -23.40
CA GLU A 452 -10.60 -5.70 -23.79
C GLU A 452 -10.67 -5.91 -25.29
N HIS A 453 -11.30 -4.96 -26.00
CA HIS A 453 -11.42 -4.94 -27.46
C HIS A 453 -10.86 -3.63 -28.04
N PRO A 454 -9.56 -3.34 -27.83
CA PRO A 454 -8.94 -2.10 -28.28
C PRO A 454 -9.00 -1.91 -29.81
N GLU A 455 -9.20 -2.98 -30.58
CA GLU A 455 -9.44 -2.96 -32.02
C GLU A 455 -10.71 -2.17 -32.43
N LEU A 456 -11.68 -2.03 -31.52
CA LEU A 456 -12.91 -1.28 -31.78
C LEU A 456 -12.72 0.24 -31.65
N GLU A 457 -11.57 0.71 -31.16
CA GLU A 457 -11.26 2.13 -30.84
C GLU A 457 -11.52 3.08 -32.02
N HIS A 458 -11.22 2.70 -33.26
CA HIS A 458 -11.44 3.56 -34.42
C HIS A 458 -12.89 3.58 -34.93
N GLU A 459 -13.72 2.64 -34.51
CA GLU A 459 -15.11 2.56 -34.93
C GLU A 459 -16.00 3.46 -34.06
N PHE A 460 -15.68 3.58 -32.77
CA PHE A 460 -16.41 4.45 -31.83
C PHE A 460 -16.24 5.95 -32.17
N ASN A 461 -17.35 6.65 -32.37
CA ASN A 461 -17.34 8.10 -32.62
C ASN A 461 -17.32 8.91 -31.32
N PHE A 462 -16.10 9.19 -30.84
CA PHE A 462 -15.87 9.80 -29.54
C PHE A 462 -16.09 11.33 -29.48
N GLU A 463 -16.42 12.00 -30.59
CA GLU A 463 -16.69 13.46 -30.59
C GLU A 463 -17.85 13.86 -29.65
N ARG A 464 -18.70 12.92 -29.23
CA ARG A 464 -19.86 13.14 -28.35
C ARG A 464 -19.69 12.66 -26.90
N TYR A 465 -18.61 11.99 -26.54
CA TYR A 465 -18.40 11.46 -25.19
C TYR A 465 -17.41 12.33 -24.40
N SER A 466 -17.65 12.48 -23.09
CA SER A 466 -17.04 13.52 -22.26
C SER A 466 -15.50 13.58 -22.32
N PHE A 467 -14.96 14.77 -22.01
CA PHE A 467 -13.57 15.24 -22.05
C PHE A 467 -12.48 14.20 -21.64
N THR A 468 -12.82 13.23 -20.78
CA THR A 468 -11.95 12.13 -20.34
C THR A 468 -11.59 11.14 -21.47
N LEU A 469 -12.48 10.87 -22.43
CA LEU A 469 -12.18 10.00 -23.58
C LEU A 469 -11.39 10.73 -24.68
N GLN A 470 -11.59 12.05 -24.82
CA GLN A 470 -10.81 12.89 -25.75
C GLN A 470 -9.35 13.04 -25.32
N LEU A 471 -9.06 13.00 -24.01
CA LEU A 471 -7.70 13.03 -23.48
C LEU A 471 -6.91 11.73 -23.72
N LEU A 472 -7.58 10.57 -23.71
CA LEU A 472 -6.98 9.26 -24.04
C LEU A 472 -6.46 9.20 -25.48
N VAL A 473 -7.24 9.70 -26.44
CA VAL A 473 -6.85 9.80 -27.85
C VAL A 473 -5.69 10.80 -28.03
N GLY A 474 -5.64 11.86 -27.22
CA GLY A 474 -4.51 12.79 -27.16
C GLY A 474 -3.25 12.21 -26.48
N HIS A 475 -3.39 11.19 -25.64
CA HIS A 475 -2.30 10.69 -24.80
C HIS A 475 -1.38 9.69 -25.50
N ARG A 476 -1.89 8.86 -26.42
CA ARG A 476 -0.98 8.07 -27.30
C ARG A 476 -0.19 8.95 -28.26
N TRP A 477 -0.63 10.19 -28.52
CA TRP A 477 0.17 11.18 -29.23
C TRP A 477 1.29 11.78 -28.35
N ARG A 478 1.11 11.82 -27.02
CA ARG A 478 2.12 12.32 -26.07
C ARG A 478 3.17 11.26 -25.69
N SER A 479 2.80 9.98 -25.61
CA SER A 479 3.79 8.90 -25.39
C SER A 479 4.70 8.68 -26.60
N VAL A 480 4.26 9.05 -27.81
CA VAL A 480 5.10 9.19 -29.00
C VAL A 480 6.01 10.42 -28.90
N LYS A 481 5.57 11.49 -28.24
CA LYS A 481 6.34 12.73 -28.09
C LYS A 481 7.51 12.58 -27.11
N SER A 482 7.38 11.75 -26.07
CA SER A 482 8.46 11.46 -25.12
C SER A 482 9.48 10.43 -25.62
N SER A 483 9.13 9.62 -26.64
CA SER A 483 10.04 8.63 -27.23
C SER A 483 10.73 9.08 -28.53
N VAL A 484 10.45 10.29 -29.03
CA VAL A 484 11.02 10.81 -30.31
C VAL A 484 11.81 12.14 -30.16
N VAL A 485 12.11 12.62 -28.94
CA VAL A 485 13.03 13.78 -28.78
C VAL A 485 14.10 13.52 -27.72
N PRO A 486 15.32 13.19 -28.18
CA PRO A 486 16.47 13.96 -27.72
C PRO A 486 17.45 14.21 -28.88
N HIS A 487 17.25 15.27 -29.67
CA HIS A 487 18.26 15.74 -30.66
C HIS A 487 18.26 17.26 -30.89
N PHE A 488 17.85 18.07 -29.91
CA PHE A 488 18.10 19.53 -29.92
C PHE A 488 18.29 20.06 -28.49
N ALA A 489 19.43 19.72 -27.88
CA ALA A 489 19.93 20.42 -26.69
C ALA A 489 21.32 20.96 -27.01
N GLY A 490 21.35 22.12 -27.67
CA GLY A 490 22.56 22.79 -28.08
C GLY A 490 22.31 24.27 -28.34
N ALA A 491 21.95 25.02 -27.30
CA ALA A 491 22.24 26.45 -27.20
C ALA A 491 21.89 26.96 -25.79
N SER A 492 22.86 27.66 -25.22
CA SER A 492 22.82 28.49 -24.01
C SER A 492 21.80 29.64 -24.07
N ASP A 493 21.42 30.09 -22.87
CA ASP A 493 20.89 31.41 -22.50
C ASP A 493 19.52 31.86 -23.03
N GLY A 494 18.61 32.11 -22.08
CA GLY A 494 17.66 33.22 -22.14
C GLY A 494 16.29 32.94 -22.79
N ASN A 495 15.24 33.22 -22.01
CA ASN A 495 13.85 33.46 -22.39
C ASN A 495 13.56 33.63 -23.90
N ASP A 496 12.84 32.66 -24.47
CA ASP A 496 11.69 32.77 -25.39
C ASP A 496 11.64 31.52 -26.31
N MET A 497 10.71 30.59 -26.05
CA MET A 497 10.42 29.44 -26.92
C MET A 497 9.06 29.64 -27.59
N ILE A 498 9.06 29.73 -28.93
CA ILE A 498 7.88 29.77 -29.79
C ILE A 498 7.44 28.31 -30.05
N GLU A 499 6.15 28.01 -29.81
CA GLU A 499 5.55 26.69 -30.09
C GLU A 499 5.60 26.32 -31.59
N PRO A 500 5.90 25.05 -31.95
CA PRO A 500 5.90 24.60 -33.34
C PRO A 500 4.48 24.59 -33.94
N THR A 501 4.39 24.79 -35.25
CA THR A 501 3.12 24.99 -35.96
C THR A 501 2.42 23.69 -36.32
N LYS A 502 1.09 23.78 -36.51
CA LYS A 502 0.17 22.66 -36.82
C LYS A 502 0.56 21.81 -38.06
N ALA A 503 1.37 22.36 -38.97
CA ALA A 503 1.89 21.64 -40.14
C ALA A 503 3.02 20.65 -39.78
N GLU A 504 3.82 20.96 -38.77
CA GLU A 504 4.91 20.11 -38.28
C GLU A 504 4.36 18.90 -37.49
N LEU A 505 3.23 19.08 -36.79
CA LEU A 505 2.50 18.01 -36.11
C LEU A 505 1.81 17.04 -37.08
N SER A 506 1.46 17.48 -38.29
CA SER A 506 0.79 16.64 -39.28
C SER A 506 1.74 15.70 -40.04
N ALA A 507 3.05 16.00 -40.04
CA ALA A 507 4.05 15.15 -40.67
C ALA A 507 4.31 13.85 -39.88
N VAL A 508 4.16 13.89 -38.55
CA VAL A 508 4.43 12.77 -37.60
C VAL A 508 3.21 11.84 -37.42
N ALA A 509 1.99 12.33 -37.68
CA ALA A 509 0.74 11.59 -37.42
C ALA A 509 0.52 10.39 -38.35
N MET A 510 0.99 10.50 -39.59
CA MET A 510 0.60 9.60 -40.68
C MET A 510 1.32 8.23 -40.61
N PRO A 511 2.59 8.17 -40.19
CA PRO A 511 3.29 6.88 -40.08
C PRO A 511 2.84 6.02 -38.89
N LEU A 512 2.30 6.63 -37.82
CA LEU A 512 1.73 5.92 -36.65
C LEU A 512 0.40 5.22 -36.92
N LEU A 513 -0.50 5.86 -37.68
CA LEU A 513 -1.75 5.22 -38.14
C LEU A 513 -1.49 4.03 -39.08
N THR A 514 -0.36 4.07 -39.79
CA THR A 514 0.07 2.99 -40.69
C THR A 514 0.54 1.76 -39.89
N LEU A 515 1.13 1.95 -38.70
CA LEU A 515 1.64 0.87 -37.84
C LEU A 515 0.53 0.03 -37.18
N VAL A 516 -0.48 0.67 -36.56
CA VAL A 516 -1.59 -0.06 -35.90
C VAL A 516 -2.41 -0.84 -36.92
N GLY A 517 -2.66 -0.26 -38.11
CA GLY A 517 -3.32 -0.95 -39.21
C GLY A 517 -2.53 -2.16 -39.73
N ASN A 518 -1.19 -2.14 -39.67
CA ASN A 518 -0.35 -3.24 -40.13
C ASN A 518 -0.32 -4.41 -39.15
N ILE A 519 -0.35 -4.20 -37.84
CA ILE A 519 -0.35 -5.28 -36.83
C ILE A 519 -1.69 -6.05 -36.87
N ASP A 520 -2.81 -5.33 -36.85
CA ASP A 520 -4.16 -5.93 -36.95
C ASP A 520 -4.37 -6.63 -38.31
N PHE A 521 -3.80 -6.08 -39.40
CA PHE A 521 -3.76 -6.73 -40.71
C PHE A 521 -2.95 -8.03 -40.70
N CYS A 522 -1.76 -8.03 -40.08
CA CYS A 522 -0.91 -9.22 -39.97
C CYS A 522 -1.59 -10.33 -39.15
N THR A 523 -2.25 -10.00 -38.04
CA THR A 523 -3.03 -10.94 -37.21
C THR A 523 -4.18 -11.56 -38.00
N LYS A 524 -5.00 -10.72 -38.67
CA LYS A 524 -6.13 -11.18 -39.51
C LYS A 524 -5.71 -12.00 -40.73
N MET A 525 -4.51 -11.80 -41.25
CA MET A 525 -3.96 -12.56 -42.40
C MET A 525 -3.36 -13.90 -41.97
N PHE A 526 -2.77 -13.97 -40.77
CA PHE A 526 -2.28 -15.20 -40.16
C PHE A 526 -3.43 -16.15 -39.83
N GLU A 527 -4.50 -15.63 -39.19
CA GLU A 527 -5.73 -16.39 -38.89
C GLU A 527 -6.39 -17.00 -40.13
N LYS A 528 -6.19 -16.39 -41.31
CA LYS A 528 -6.73 -16.87 -42.59
C LYS A 528 -5.81 -17.82 -43.34
N GLY A 529 -4.60 -18.11 -42.85
CA GLY A 529 -3.61 -18.95 -43.52
C GLY A 529 -3.05 -18.35 -44.82
N GLN A 530 -3.18 -17.03 -45.03
CA GLN A 530 -2.82 -16.34 -46.28
C GLN A 530 -1.43 -15.68 -46.24
N MET A 531 -0.66 -15.89 -45.16
CA MET A 531 0.63 -15.25 -44.92
C MET A 531 1.71 -15.59 -45.96
N GLN A 532 1.76 -16.83 -46.47
CA GLN A 532 2.72 -17.22 -47.52
C GLN A 532 2.49 -16.50 -48.86
N GLU A 533 1.25 -16.07 -49.14
CA GLU A 533 0.90 -15.41 -50.41
C GLU A 533 1.36 -13.94 -50.42
N LEU A 534 1.47 -13.30 -49.25
CA LEU A 534 1.91 -11.91 -49.10
C LEU A 534 3.44 -11.81 -48.97
N LEU A 535 4.09 -12.77 -48.31
CA LEU A 535 5.55 -12.92 -48.31
C LEU A 535 6.13 -13.15 -49.72
N SER A 536 5.32 -13.65 -50.67
CA SER A 536 5.70 -13.81 -52.07
C SER A 536 5.61 -12.52 -52.92
N LYS A 537 4.99 -11.47 -52.37
CA LYS A 537 4.83 -10.16 -53.00
C LYS A 537 5.72 -9.15 -52.28
N GLU A 538 6.96 -9.02 -52.71
CA GLU A 538 7.88 -7.97 -52.29
C GLU A 538 7.29 -6.58 -52.58
N ASP A 539 6.56 -5.96 -51.64
CA ASP A 539 6.23 -4.53 -51.69
C ASP A 539 7.06 -3.78 -50.64
N PRO A 540 8.17 -3.12 -51.02
CA PRO A 540 9.14 -2.52 -50.09
C PRO A 540 8.66 -1.24 -49.36
N ASN A 541 7.52 -0.67 -49.74
CA ASN A 541 7.16 0.69 -49.31
C ASN A 541 6.58 0.80 -47.89
N TRP A 542 5.84 -0.22 -47.41
CA TRP A 542 5.22 -0.17 -46.08
C TRP A 542 6.22 -0.44 -44.96
N THR A 543 7.18 -1.35 -45.18
CA THR A 543 8.31 -1.58 -44.27
C THR A 543 9.26 -0.38 -44.20
N TYR A 544 9.38 0.41 -45.27
CA TYR A 544 10.17 1.65 -45.27
C TYR A 544 9.54 2.77 -44.42
N GLN A 545 8.21 2.92 -44.43
CA GLN A 545 7.51 3.91 -43.60
C GLN A 545 7.55 3.59 -42.09
N LEU A 546 7.62 2.31 -41.73
CA LEU A 546 7.79 1.88 -40.33
C LEU A 546 9.22 2.10 -39.81
N ARG A 547 10.22 2.03 -40.70
CA ARG A 547 11.66 2.21 -40.35
C ARG A 547 12.02 3.60 -39.84
N THR A 548 11.22 4.64 -40.12
CA THR A 548 11.66 6.03 -39.95
C THR A 548 11.04 6.78 -38.77
N GLU A 549 9.96 6.28 -38.14
CA GLU A 549 9.15 7.12 -37.24
C GLU A 549 8.60 6.48 -35.93
N THR A 550 8.75 5.17 -35.68
CA THR A 550 8.21 4.55 -34.45
C THR A 550 9.13 3.48 -33.85
N VAL A 551 9.40 3.55 -32.54
CA VAL A 551 10.14 2.55 -31.74
C VAL A 551 9.14 1.68 -30.96
N LEU A 552 9.14 0.37 -31.21
CA LEU A 552 8.31 -0.63 -30.52
C LEU A 552 9.08 -1.26 -29.34
N ILE A 553 8.39 -1.47 -28.22
CA ILE A 553 8.91 -2.15 -27.02
C ILE A 553 8.19 -3.48 -26.87
N ILE A 554 8.93 -4.57 -26.77
CA ILE A 554 8.39 -5.91 -26.49
C ILE A 554 8.57 -6.22 -25.00
N THR A 555 7.48 -6.49 -24.30
CA THR A 555 7.42 -6.81 -22.86
C THR A 555 6.92 -8.23 -22.61
N ASN A 556 7.02 -8.72 -21.37
CA ASN A 556 6.42 -9.99 -20.93
C ASN A 556 4.99 -10.18 -21.47
N GLU A 557 4.12 -9.19 -21.25
CA GLU A 557 2.69 -9.24 -21.60
C GLU A 557 2.44 -9.35 -23.10
N SER A 558 3.36 -8.84 -23.93
CA SER A 558 3.25 -8.85 -25.39
C SER A 558 3.98 -10.01 -26.07
N PHE A 559 4.67 -10.85 -25.30
CA PHE A 559 5.50 -11.94 -25.81
C PHE A 559 5.08 -13.30 -25.27
N TRP A 560 4.62 -13.34 -24.02
CA TRP A 560 4.40 -14.55 -23.24
C TRP A 560 2.93 -14.84 -23.04
N ASP A 561 2.50 -16.06 -23.37
CA ASP A 561 1.21 -16.57 -22.98
C ASP A 561 1.33 -17.22 -21.59
N PHE A 562 0.77 -16.54 -20.59
CA PHE A 562 0.79 -16.99 -19.19
C PHE A 562 -0.09 -18.22 -18.92
N GLN A 563 -1.02 -18.57 -19.80
CA GLN A 563 -1.83 -19.79 -19.65
C GLN A 563 -1.09 -21.02 -20.14
N THR A 564 -0.36 -20.88 -21.25
CA THR A 564 0.36 -22.00 -21.87
C THR A 564 1.83 -22.08 -21.44
N HIS A 565 2.33 -21.05 -20.75
CA HIS A 565 3.75 -20.89 -20.42
C HIS A 565 4.67 -21.00 -21.66
N THR A 566 4.19 -20.50 -22.80
CA THR A 566 4.94 -20.50 -24.06
C THR A 566 4.85 -19.13 -24.74
N PRO A 567 5.80 -18.79 -25.65
CA PRO A 567 5.66 -17.59 -26.46
C PRO A 567 4.40 -17.67 -27.30
N ASP A 568 3.60 -16.62 -27.30
CA ASP A 568 2.40 -16.57 -28.13
C ASP A 568 2.81 -16.69 -29.61
N PRO A 569 2.33 -17.70 -30.36
CA PRO A 569 2.68 -17.90 -31.77
C PRO A 569 2.35 -16.70 -32.67
N VAL A 570 1.32 -15.92 -32.30
CA VAL A 570 0.94 -14.69 -33.00
C VAL A 570 1.98 -13.60 -32.74
N SER A 571 2.38 -13.42 -31.48
CA SER A 571 3.45 -12.50 -31.07
C SER A 571 4.80 -12.83 -31.73
N HIS A 572 5.17 -14.12 -31.79
CA HIS A 572 6.38 -14.57 -32.49
C HIS A 572 6.36 -14.18 -33.98
N THR A 573 5.22 -14.36 -34.64
CA THR A 573 5.04 -13.99 -36.06
C THR A 573 5.02 -12.48 -36.27
N ALA A 574 4.39 -11.73 -35.36
CA ALA A 574 4.33 -10.27 -35.41
C ALA A 574 5.71 -9.64 -35.26
N ILE A 575 6.55 -10.16 -34.36
CA ILE A 575 7.95 -9.73 -34.20
C ILE A 575 8.71 -9.93 -35.51
N ILE A 576 8.51 -11.07 -36.18
CA ILE A 576 9.17 -11.34 -37.47
C ILE A 576 8.76 -10.34 -38.57
N LEU A 577 7.53 -9.84 -38.53
CA LEU A 577 7.02 -8.87 -39.50
C LEU A 577 7.42 -7.42 -39.17
N LEU A 578 7.62 -7.11 -37.89
CA LEU A 578 7.87 -5.77 -37.39
C LEU A 578 9.34 -5.51 -37.00
N LYS A 579 10.26 -6.45 -37.28
CA LYS A 579 11.69 -6.32 -37.00
C LYS A 579 12.28 -4.92 -37.21
N PRO A 580 11.98 -4.20 -38.32
CA PRO A 580 12.58 -2.89 -38.57
C PRO A 580 12.10 -1.76 -37.64
N ALA A 581 11.07 -1.97 -36.82
CA ALA A 581 10.50 -0.98 -35.90
C ALA A 581 10.70 -1.33 -34.42
N ILE A 582 11.24 -2.50 -34.09
CA ILE A 582 11.48 -2.90 -32.69
C ILE A 582 12.72 -2.18 -32.17
N GLY A 583 12.52 -1.40 -31.10
CA GLY A 583 13.58 -0.62 -30.45
C GLY A 583 13.89 -1.03 -29.02
N ALA A 584 13.05 -1.82 -28.34
CA ALA A 584 13.40 -2.35 -27.02
C ALA A 584 12.78 -3.72 -26.74
N VAL A 585 13.45 -4.50 -25.87
CA VAL A 585 12.99 -5.78 -25.33
C VAL A 585 13.14 -5.74 -23.81
N GLN A 586 12.08 -6.11 -23.09
CA GLN A 586 12.00 -6.05 -21.63
C GLN A 586 11.29 -7.29 -21.07
N PHE A 587 12.08 -8.24 -20.59
CA PHE A 587 11.61 -9.44 -19.94
C PHE A 587 12.12 -9.53 -18.50
N SER A 588 11.22 -9.85 -17.57
CA SER A 588 11.62 -10.01 -16.17
C SER A 588 10.76 -11.02 -15.42
N GLY A 589 11.39 -11.96 -14.70
CA GLY A 589 10.69 -12.92 -13.85
C GLY A 589 9.90 -13.99 -14.60
N ILE A 590 10.24 -14.25 -15.87
CA ILE A 590 9.67 -15.32 -16.69
C ILE A 590 10.78 -16.23 -17.20
N VAL A 591 10.58 -17.55 -17.18
CA VAL A 591 11.56 -18.53 -17.69
C VAL A 591 11.58 -18.45 -19.22
N ILE A 592 12.73 -18.11 -19.82
CA ILE A 592 12.88 -17.99 -21.28
C ILE A 592 13.88 -19.02 -21.78
N GLN A 593 13.44 -19.91 -22.67
CA GLN A 593 14.32 -20.79 -23.41
C GLN A 593 14.97 -20.04 -24.58
N ASP A 594 16.21 -20.36 -24.90
CA ASP A 594 17.01 -19.65 -25.90
C ASP A 594 16.36 -19.62 -27.29
N GLU A 595 15.70 -20.70 -27.72
CA GLU A 595 15.03 -20.80 -29.02
C GLU A 595 13.91 -19.77 -29.17
N MET A 596 13.31 -19.33 -28.07
CA MET A 596 12.21 -18.38 -28.06
C MET A 596 12.67 -17.00 -28.53
N LEU A 597 13.94 -16.66 -28.34
CA LEU A 597 14.52 -15.38 -28.75
C LEU A 597 14.85 -15.31 -30.25
N SER A 598 14.70 -16.42 -31.00
CA SER A 598 14.99 -16.49 -32.44
C SER A 598 14.20 -15.50 -33.30
N CYS A 599 13.01 -15.08 -32.85
CA CYS A 599 12.23 -14.09 -33.58
C CYS A 599 12.91 -12.72 -33.67
N PHE A 600 13.82 -12.39 -32.75
CA PHE A 600 14.55 -11.11 -32.72
C PHE A 600 15.73 -11.04 -33.69
N GLU A 601 16.06 -12.15 -34.37
CA GLU A 601 17.15 -12.17 -35.34
C GLU A 601 16.94 -11.14 -36.46
N GLY A 602 17.82 -10.16 -36.61
CA GLY A 602 17.67 -9.11 -37.64
C GLY A 602 16.83 -7.90 -37.22
N CYS A 603 16.53 -7.74 -35.93
CA CYS A 603 15.89 -6.53 -35.37
C CYS A 603 16.92 -5.41 -35.15
N ASP A 604 17.41 -4.79 -36.22
CA ASP A 604 18.57 -3.88 -36.18
C ASP A 604 18.36 -2.59 -35.37
N GLN A 605 17.12 -2.18 -35.09
CA GLN A 605 16.80 -0.91 -34.43
C GLN A 605 16.74 -0.99 -32.89
N ILE A 606 16.98 -2.16 -32.30
CA ILE A 606 16.94 -2.33 -30.85
C ILE A 606 18.04 -1.47 -30.18
N VAL A 607 17.62 -0.60 -29.27
CA VAL A 607 18.48 0.25 -28.43
C VAL A 607 18.50 -0.20 -26.97
N GLN A 608 17.55 -1.02 -26.53
CA GLN A 608 17.48 -1.54 -25.16
C GLN A 608 17.15 -3.02 -25.12
N ILE A 609 17.95 -3.78 -24.37
CA ILE A 609 17.69 -5.17 -24.03
C ILE A 609 17.74 -5.29 -22.51
N GLU A 610 16.62 -5.66 -21.92
CA GLU A 610 16.48 -6.00 -20.51
C GLU A 610 15.87 -7.40 -20.42
N ILE A 611 16.63 -8.37 -19.94
CA ILE A 611 16.15 -9.73 -19.71
C ILE A 611 16.69 -10.12 -18.35
N SER A 612 15.86 -10.13 -17.30
CA SER A 612 16.32 -10.35 -15.92
C SER A 612 15.52 -11.44 -15.21
N ARG A 613 16.15 -12.22 -14.33
CA ARG A 613 15.46 -13.29 -13.56
C ARG A 613 14.69 -14.24 -14.48
N SER A 614 15.34 -14.67 -15.57
CA SER A 614 14.69 -15.42 -16.64
C SER A 614 15.27 -16.80 -16.92
N ASP A 615 16.22 -17.26 -16.10
CA ASP A 615 16.89 -18.56 -16.25
C ASP A 615 17.44 -18.80 -17.67
N LEU A 616 17.92 -17.72 -18.30
CA LEU A 616 18.36 -17.73 -19.69
C LEU A 616 19.71 -18.48 -19.82
N GLU A 617 19.74 -19.58 -20.57
CA GLU A 617 20.97 -20.36 -20.81
C GLU A 617 22.05 -19.61 -21.61
N GLY A 618 21.64 -18.63 -22.43
CA GLY A 618 22.48 -17.58 -22.99
C GLY A 618 22.80 -17.71 -24.49
N HIS A 619 22.56 -18.87 -25.12
CA HIS A 619 22.73 -19.02 -26.56
C HIS A 619 21.76 -18.16 -27.38
N GLY A 620 20.60 -17.84 -26.82
CA GLY A 620 19.57 -17.01 -27.45
C GLY A 620 20.03 -15.56 -27.66
N LEU A 621 21.06 -15.10 -26.94
CA LEU A 621 21.62 -13.75 -27.14
C LEU A 621 22.23 -13.55 -28.54
N ALA A 622 22.60 -14.64 -29.23
CA ALA A 622 23.09 -14.58 -30.61
C ALA A 622 22.08 -13.94 -31.58
N PHE A 623 20.78 -14.06 -31.30
CA PHE A 623 19.74 -13.46 -32.13
C PHE A 623 19.69 -11.92 -32.02
N PHE A 624 20.36 -11.32 -31.05
CA PHE A 624 20.48 -9.86 -30.93
C PHE A 624 21.76 -9.29 -31.59
N SER A 625 22.56 -10.12 -32.26
CA SER A 625 23.83 -9.67 -32.87
C SER A 625 23.68 -8.50 -33.86
N SER A 626 22.54 -8.40 -34.54
CA SER A 626 22.33 -7.36 -35.56
C SER A 626 22.02 -5.96 -34.98
N CYS A 627 21.55 -5.87 -33.74
CA CYS A 627 21.23 -4.59 -33.10
C CYS A 627 22.39 -4.00 -32.29
N ALA A 628 23.49 -4.74 -32.12
CA ALA A 628 24.60 -4.37 -31.25
C ALA A 628 25.07 -2.91 -31.45
N ILE A 629 25.16 -2.42 -32.70
CA ILE A 629 25.67 -1.07 -33.00
C ILE A 629 24.79 0.07 -32.46
N ASN A 630 23.48 -0.18 -32.30
CA ASN A 630 22.50 0.79 -31.84
C ASN A 630 22.18 0.63 -30.35
N LEU A 631 22.64 -0.45 -29.72
CA LEU A 631 22.35 -0.80 -28.34
C LEU A 631 22.92 0.26 -27.38
N GLN A 632 22.06 0.82 -26.53
CA GLN A 632 22.36 1.82 -25.51
C GLN A 632 22.28 1.26 -24.09
N ILE A 633 21.34 0.32 -23.86
CA ILE A 633 21.09 -0.31 -22.56
C ILE A 633 21.13 -1.82 -22.73
N LEU A 634 22.00 -2.48 -21.96
CA LEU A 634 22.05 -3.93 -21.83
C LEU A 634 21.95 -4.31 -20.35
N GLN A 635 20.87 -4.98 -19.98
CA GLN A 635 20.62 -5.46 -18.62
C GLN A 635 20.24 -6.94 -18.65
N LEU A 636 21.11 -7.79 -18.09
CA LEU A 636 21.00 -9.24 -18.14
C LEU A 636 21.03 -9.89 -16.74
N SER A 637 20.57 -9.14 -15.74
CA SER A 637 20.70 -9.50 -14.32
C SER A 637 20.03 -10.81 -13.93
N PHE A 638 20.63 -11.61 -13.05
CA PHE A 638 20.04 -12.88 -12.56
C PHE A 638 19.70 -13.90 -13.67
N ASN A 639 20.67 -14.33 -14.48
CA ASN A 639 20.43 -15.33 -15.55
C ASN A 639 21.51 -16.43 -15.64
N MET A 640 22.41 -16.59 -14.66
CA MET A 640 23.44 -17.64 -14.66
C MET A 640 24.38 -17.65 -15.89
N LEU A 641 24.48 -16.51 -16.61
CA LEU A 641 25.20 -16.38 -17.87
C LEU A 641 26.73 -16.42 -17.71
N GLU A 642 27.42 -16.94 -18.73
CA GLU A 642 28.88 -17.00 -18.84
C GLU A 642 29.43 -16.06 -19.94
N ASP A 643 30.71 -15.69 -19.86
CA ASP A 643 31.37 -14.70 -20.74
C ASP A 643 31.20 -14.92 -22.25
N LYS A 644 31.16 -16.19 -22.70
CA LYS A 644 31.12 -16.55 -24.12
C LYS A 644 29.89 -16.00 -24.83
N TYR A 645 28.78 -15.77 -24.12
CA TYR A 645 27.53 -15.32 -24.71
C TYR A 645 27.51 -13.82 -25.05
N LEU A 646 28.41 -13.02 -24.47
CA LEU A 646 28.48 -11.58 -24.71
C LEU A 646 29.38 -11.19 -25.90
N GLU A 647 30.01 -12.15 -26.59
CA GLU A 647 30.77 -11.87 -27.83
C GLU A 647 29.88 -11.25 -28.93
N VAL A 648 28.59 -11.53 -28.88
CA VAL A 648 27.57 -11.04 -29.82
C VAL A 648 27.40 -9.52 -29.79
N PHE A 649 27.72 -8.86 -28.67
CA PHE A 649 27.61 -7.41 -28.49
C PHE A 649 28.92 -6.67 -28.75
N ARG A 650 29.91 -7.34 -29.35
CA ARG A 650 31.17 -6.71 -29.74
C ARG A 650 30.89 -5.60 -30.76
N GLY A 651 31.34 -4.37 -30.44
CA GLY A 651 31.12 -3.20 -31.29
C GLY A 651 29.84 -2.41 -30.96
N ALA A 652 29.25 -2.60 -29.77
CA ALA A 652 28.14 -1.79 -29.28
C ALA A 652 28.57 -0.36 -28.87
N GLU A 653 29.01 0.44 -29.84
CA GLU A 653 29.57 1.80 -29.64
C GLU A 653 28.60 2.79 -28.98
N SER A 654 27.29 2.53 -29.11
CA SER A 654 26.22 3.34 -28.52
C SER A 654 25.93 3.02 -27.05
N LEU A 655 26.54 1.96 -26.50
CA LEU A 655 26.22 1.49 -25.15
C LEU A 655 26.59 2.54 -24.10
N ARG A 656 25.68 2.78 -23.15
CA ARG A 656 25.83 3.71 -22.02
C ARG A 656 25.55 3.03 -20.69
N TYR A 657 24.67 2.04 -20.67
CA TYR A 657 24.28 1.31 -19.47
C TYR A 657 24.54 -0.17 -19.66
N LEU A 658 25.40 -0.74 -18.81
CA LEU A 658 25.73 -2.15 -18.79
C LEU A 658 25.49 -2.70 -17.39
N ASN A 659 24.48 -3.56 -17.24
CA ASN A 659 24.22 -4.31 -16.03
C ASN A 659 24.24 -5.83 -16.30
N LEU A 660 25.17 -6.51 -15.66
CA LEU A 660 25.38 -7.96 -15.76
C LEU A 660 25.33 -8.64 -14.38
N ASP A 661 24.69 -8.02 -13.38
CA ASP A 661 24.74 -8.49 -12.00
C ASP A 661 24.17 -9.90 -11.80
N ARG A 662 24.72 -10.63 -10.81
CA ARG A 662 24.25 -11.97 -10.40
C ARG A 662 24.21 -12.97 -11.56
N ASN A 663 25.36 -13.16 -12.17
CA ASN A 663 25.60 -14.15 -13.22
C ASN A 663 26.89 -14.94 -12.87
N ARG A 664 27.48 -15.63 -13.85
CA ARG A 664 28.72 -16.41 -13.71
C ARG A 664 29.84 -15.84 -14.58
N PHE A 665 29.90 -14.51 -14.72
CA PHE A 665 30.93 -13.86 -15.53
C PHE A 665 32.26 -13.79 -14.79
N ASN A 666 33.34 -14.26 -15.42
CA ASN A 666 34.70 -14.04 -14.92
C ASN A 666 35.34 -12.74 -15.45
N GLY A 667 34.69 -12.09 -16.42
CA GLY A 667 35.02 -10.77 -16.95
C GLY A 667 35.86 -10.79 -18.23
N SER A 668 36.25 -11.95 -18.74
CA SER A 668 36.91 -12.06 -20.06
C SER A 668 36.07 -11.48 -21.21
N CYS A 669 34.75 -11.39 -21.03
CA CYS A 669 33.83 -10.72 -21.95
C CYS A 669 34.01 -9.20 -22.03
N LEU A 670 34.62 -8.55 -21.03
CA LEU A 670 34.76 -7.09 -20.98
C LEU A 670 35.58 -6.52 -22.13
N ARG A 671 36.43 -7.34 -22.76
CA ARG A 671 37.14 -7.00 -24.01
C ARG A 671 36.21 -6.59 -25.16
N ASN A 672 34.94 -7.01 -25.11
CA ASN A 672 33.94 -6.68 -26.13
C ASN A 672 33.40 -5.24 -25.96
N PHE A 673 33.62 -4.64 -24.80
CA PHE A 673 33.15 -3.32 -24.40
C PHE A 673 34.30 -2.29 -24.28
N VAL A 674 35.46 -2.59 -24.88
CA VAL A 674 36.63 -1.69 -24.87
C VAL A 674 36.30 -0.34 -25.49
N GLY A 675 36.61 0.74 -24.78
CA GLY A 675 36.52 2.11 -25.30
C GLY A 675 35.08 2.62 -25.45
N LEU A 676 34.10 1.93 -24.86
CA LEU A 676 32.72 2.38 -24.82
C LEU A 676 32.54 3.53 -23.83
N ASN A 677 31.59 4.41 -24.17
CA ASN A 677 31.30 5.59 -23.38
C ASN A 677 30.27 5.33 -22.28
N LEU A 678 30.55 4.35 -21.42
CA LEU A 678 29.62 3.94 -20.36
C LEU A 678 29.40 5.05 -19.32
N GLU A 679 28.14 5.20 -18.92
CA GLU A 679 27.68 6.05 -17.81
C GLU A 679 27.37 5.21 -16.57
N HIS A 680 26.91 3.98 -16.76
CA HIS A 680 26.55 3.06 -15.67
C HIS A 680 27.13 1.67 -15.92
N LEU A 681 27.83 1.14 -14.92
CA LEU A 681 28.42 -0.19 -14.94
C LEU A 681 28.06 -0.94 -13.68
N ASP A 682 27.34 -2.05 -13.82
CA ASP A 682 27.09 -3.01 -12.75
C ASP A 682 27.55 -4.41 -13.16
N LEU A 683 28.55 -4.92 -12.44
CA LEU A 683 29.11 -6.26 -12.60
C LEU A 683 29.04 -7.03 -11.27
N SER A 684 28.19 -6.62 -10.34
CA SER A 684 28.16 -7.18 -8.99
C SER A 684 27.72 -8.64 -8.96
N TYR A 685 28.10 -9.38 -7.91
CA TYR A 685 27.80 -10.81 -7.76
C TYR A 685 28.21 -11.64 -8.98
N ASN A 686 29.50 -11.60 -9.31
CA ASN A 686 30.11 -12.36 -10.39
C ASN A 686 31.50 -12.84 -9.93
N GLU A 687 32.31 -13.34 -10.85
CA GLU A 687 33.66 -13.86 -10.61
C GLU A 687 34.74 -12.96 -11.27
N ILE A 688 34.51 -11.65 -11.33
CA ILE A 688 35.40 -10.70 -12.04
C ILE A 688 36.75 -10.57 -11.32
N THR A 689 37.84 -10.67 -12.08
CA THR A 689 39.23 -10.47 -11.63
C THR A 689 39.84 -9.17 -12.18
N ASP A 690 40.92 -8.66 -11.58
CA ASP A 690 41.59 -7.43 -12.04
C ASP A 690 42.11 -7.49 -13.47
N ASP A 691 42.69 -8.62 -13.88
CA ASP A 691 43.23 -8.79 -15.23
C ASP A 691 42.13 -8.72 -16.28
N ASN A 692 40.95 -9.26 -15.96
CA ASN A 692 39.78 -9.20 -16.82
C ASN A 692 39.09 -7.82 -16.77
N LEU A 693 39.05 -7.16 -15.61
CA LEU A 693 38.52 -5.79 -15.49
C LEU A 693 39.27 -4.81 -16.40
N LYS A 694 40.60 -4.92 -16.47
CA LYS A 694 41.45 -4.10 -17.38
C LYS A 694 41.04 -4.20 -18.84
N LEU A 695 40.42 -5.32 -19.24
CA LEU A 695 39.95 -5.51 -20.61
C LEU A 695 38.85 -4.53 -20.98
N LEU A 696 38.15 -3.89 -20.03
CA LEU A 696 37.15 -2.86 -20.33
C LEU A 696 37.78 -1.57 -20.90
N GLY A 697 39.03 -1.27 -20.54
CA GLY A 697 39.68 -0.02 -20.89
C GLY A 697 39.06 1.21 -20.19
N SER A 698 39.54 2.40 -20.55
CA SER A 698 39.18 3.66 -19.89
C SER A 698 37.71 4.06 -20.12
N CYS A 699 37.00 4.40 -19.04
CA CYS A 699 35.59 4.81 -19.06
C CYS A 699 35.41 6.20 -18.39
N PRO A 700 35.65 7.31 -19.11
CA PRO A 700 35.72 8.66 -18.51
C PRO A 700 34.38 9.23 -18.02
N ASN A 701 33.25 8.78 -18.59
CA ASN A 701 31.93 9.36 -18.34
C ASN A 701 31.07 8.54 -17.35
N LEU A 702 31.68 7.61 -16.60
CA LEU A 702 30.96 6.84 -15.59
C LEU A 702 30.45 7.73 -14.46
N LYS A 703 29.16 7.56 -14.15
CA LYS A 703 28.43 8.16 -13.04
C LYS A 703 28.15 7.17 -11.93
N SER A 704 27.99 5.88 -12.26
CA SER A 704 27.87 4.82 -11.25
C SER A 704 28.70 3.59 -11.59
N ILE A 705 29.36 3.05 -10.57
CA ILE A 705 30.10 1.79 -10.62
C ILE A 705 29.63 0.89 -9.48
N ASN A 706 29.21 -0.32 -9.82
CA ASN A 706 28.95 -1.38 -8.86
C ASN A 706 29.75 -2.64 -9.21
N LEU A 707 30.71 -2.99 -8.34
CA LEU A 707 31.58 -4.15 -8.46
C LEU A 707 31.48 -5.05 -7.21
N HIS A 708 30.43 -4.90 -6.41
CA HIS A 708 30.23 -5.64 -5.17
C HIS A 708 30.27 -7.16 -5.39
N LEU A 709 30.81 -7.92 -4.43
CA LEU A 709 30.90 -9.40 -4.48
C LEU A 709 31.54 -9.92 -5.79
N ASN A 710 32.86 -9.72 -5.87
CA ASN A 710 33.73 -10.21 -6.94
C ASN A 710 35.09 -10.64 -6.35
N GLU A 711 36.07 -10.97 -7.20
CA GLU A 711 37.42 -11.39 -6.81
C GLU A 711 38.50 -10.30 -7.02
N LEU A 712 38.15 -9.02 -6.83
CA LEU A 712 39.05 -7.90 -7.13
C LEU A 712 40.04 -7.59 -5.99
N GLU A 713 41.29 -7.33 -6.35
CA GLU A 713 42.41 -6.92 -5.49
C GLU A 713 42.81 -5.44 -5.69
N GLY A 714 42.39 -4.82 -6.80
CA GLY A 714 42.50 -3.37 -7.05
C GLY A 714 43.61 -2.96 -8.04
N HIS A 715 44.34 -3.93 -8.58
CA HIS A 715 45.39 -3.75 -9.58
C HIS A 715 44.88 -3.36 -10.98
N GLY A 716 43.59 -3.52 -11.26
CA GLY A 716 42.93 -3.19 -12.54
C GLY A 716 42.16 -1.87 -12.57
N PHE A 717 42.24 -1.07 -11.51
CA PHE A 717 41.44 0.15 -11.36
C PHE A 717 42.03 1.37 -12.09
N ASP A 718 43.19 1.24 -12.73
CA ASP A 718 43.77 2.30 -13.58
C ASP A 718 42.85 2.70 -14.73
N ILE A 719 41.94 1.83 -15.14
CA ILE A 719 40.88 2.14 -16.11
C ILE A 719 39.95 3.28 -15.67
N PHE A 720 39.83 3.52 -14.36
CA PHE A 720 38.98 4.58 -13.80
C PHE A 720 39.73 5.89 -13.54
N GLU A 721 41.02 5.99 -13.87
CA GLU A 721 41.83 7.19 -13.61
C GLU A 721 41.27 8.46 -14.30
N SER A 722 40.58 8.29 -15.42
CA SER A 722 39.95 9.38 -16.18
C SER A 722 38.53 9.71 -15.75
N THR A 723 37.92 8.92 -14.85
CA THR A 723 36.53 9.11 -14.41
C THR A 723 36.46 10.25 -13.40
N THR A 724 35.66 11.28 -13.70
CA THR A 724 35.56 12.50 -12.86
C THR A 724 34.15 12.89 -12.43
N GLU A 725 33.13 12.26 -12.99
CA GLU A 725 31.70 12.55 -12.74
C GLU A 725 31.02 11.45 -11.91
N LEU A 726 31.79 10.65 -11.18
CA LEU A 726 31.24 9.53 -10.41
C LEU A 726 30.44 10.02 -9.20
N GLU A 727 29.17 9.61 -9.13
CA GLU A 727 28.24 9.89 -8.04
C GLU A 727 28.09 8.68 -7.11
N TRP A 728 28.13 7.46 -7.66
CA TRP A 728 27.94 6.21 -6.92
C TRP A 728 29.11 5.24 -7.11
N LEU A 729 29.74 4.82 -6.00
CA LEU A 729 30.79 3.82 -6.01
C LEU A 729 30.52 2.68 -5.00
N THR A 730 30.26 1.48 -5.50
CA THR A 730 30.10 0.27 -4.68
C THR A 730 31.20 -0.73 -5.00
N LEU A 731 32.02 -1.05 -4.00
CA LEU A 731 33.16 -1.96 -4.11
C LEU A 731 33.18 -3.04 -3.02
N GLY A 732 32.08 -3.20 -2.27
CA GLY A 732 32.06 -4.06 -1.08
C GLY A 732 32.32 -5.55 -1.37
N SER A 733 32.68 -6.33 -0.36
CA SER A 733 32.87 -7.80 -0.42
C SER A 733 33.82 -8.23 -1.55
N ASN A 734 35.04 -7.70 -1.52
CA ASN A 734 36.13 -8.01 -2.44
C ASN A 734 37.43 -8.22 -1.61
N ARG A 735 38.61 -8.19 -2.26
CA ARG A 735 39.92 -8.27 -1.61
C ARG A 735 40.72 -6.97 -1.78
N LEU A 736 40.03 -5.83 -1.87
CA LEU A 736 40.64 -4.54 -2.19
C LEU A 736 41.43 -3.96 -1.01
N THR A 737 42.49 -3.22 -1.36
CA THR A 737 43.33 -2.46 -0.42
C THR A 737 43.35 -0.97 -0.77
N ASP A 738 43.88 -0.15 0.14
CA ASP A 738 43.90 1.32 0.06
C ASP A 738 44.44 1.92 -1.27
N ASP A 739 45.31 1.19 -1.98
CA ASP A 739 45.95 1.67 -3.21
C ASP A 739 44.95 1.95 -4.35
N CYS A 740 43.82 1.24 -4.41
CA CYS A 740 42.84 1.43 -5.48
C CYS A 740 42.09 2.77 -5.38
N LEU A 741 41.99 3.35 -4.18
CA LEU A 741 41.22 4.59 -3.96
C LEU A 741 41.84 5.82 -4.65
N ARG A 742 43.12 5.76 -5.02
CA ARG A 742 43.82 6.86 -5.72
C ARG A 742 43.16 7.20 -7.05
N TYR A 743 42.58 6.21 -7.72
CA TYR A 743 41.94 6.38 -9.03
C TYR A 743 40.63 7.18 -8.93
N PHE A 744 40.02 7.24 -7.74
CA PHE A 744 38.78 8.00 -7.52
C PHE A 744 39.01 9.39 -6.91
N SER A 745 40.26 9.84 -6.79
CA SER A 745 40.62 11.11 -6.13
C SER A 745 40.05 12.38 -6.79
N ARG A 746 39.55 12.28 -8.02
CA ARG A 746 38.96 13.39 -8.79
C ARG A 746 37.43 13.42 -8.76
N ASN A 747 36.77 12.42 -8.19
CA ASN A 747 35.31 12.33 -8.13
C ASN A 747 34.78 13.11 -6.92
N LEU A 748 34.67 14.43 -7.07
CA LEU A 748 34.29 15.34 -5.99
C LEU A 748 32.79 15.31 -5.67
N ASP A 749 31.99 14.89 -6.64
CA ASP A 749 30.52 14.85 -6.57
C ASP A 749 29.98 13.52 -6.03
N LEU A 750 30.86 12.61 -5.59
CA LEU A 750 30.48 11.33 -5.02
C LEU A 750 29.49 11.51 -3.84
N THR A 751 28.32 10.88 -3.95
CA THR A 751 27.22 10.91 -2.97
C THR A 751 27.12 9.60 -2.19
N ALA A 752 27.41 8.47 -2.84
CA ALA A 752 27.35 7.15 -2.22
C ALA A 752 28.67 6.38 -2.37
N LEU A 753 29.19 5.90 -1.24
CA LEU A 753 30.42 5.12 -1.16
C LEU A 753 30.24 3.89 -0.26
N TYR A 754 30.36 2.70 -0.86
CA TYR A 754 30.32 1.42 -0.17
C TYR A 754 31.64 0.67 -0.35
N LEU A 755 32.40 0.52 0.73
CA LEU A 755 33.70 -0.17 0.76
C LEU A 755 33.71 -1.35 1.74
N ASN A 756 32.54 -1.75 2.25
CA ASN A 756 32.40 -2.78 3.28
C ASN A 756 33.03 -4.13 2.88
N GLU A 757 33.41 -4.95 3.85
CA GLU A 757 33.94 -6.31 3.63
C GLU A 757 35.13 -6.36 2.65
N ASN A 758 36.23 -5.68 3.00
CA ASN A 758 37.44 -5.62 2.18
C ASN A 758 38.70 -5.63 3.09
N GLN A 759 39.85 -5.22 2.56
CA GLN A 759 41.12 -5.14 3.30
C GLN A 759 41.63 -3.70 3.46
N PHE A 760 40.73 -2.71 3.49
CA PHE A 760 41.11 -1.31 3.69
C PHE A 760 41.58 -1.08 5.14
N ASN A 761 42.79 -0.55 5.32
CA ASN A 761 43.28 -0.09 6.62
C ASN A 761 42.99 1.40 6.86
N GLY A 762 42.56 2.13 5.82
CA GLY A 762 42.13 3.52 5.87
C GLY A 762 43.16 4.53 5.37
N SER A 763 44.42 4.15 5.19
CA SER A 763 45.47 5.04 4.67
C SER A 763 45.14 5.65 3.30
N GLY A 764 44.31 4.99 2.48
CA GLY A 764 43.84 5.44 1.17
C GLY A 764 42.71 6.46 1.23
N PHE A 765 42.04 6.65 2.37
CA PHE A 765 40.93 7.61 2.48
C PHE A 765 41.36 9.06 2.25
N VAL A 766 42.67 9.35 2.31
CA VAL A 766 43.24 10.64 1.91
C VAL A 766 42.86 11.05 0.49
N TYR A 767 42.65 10.08 -0.41
CA TYR A 767 42.23 10.32 -1.79
C TYR A 767 40.76 10.75 -1.89
N LEU A 768 39.92 10.34 -0.93
CA LEU A 768 38.49 10.63 -0.89
C LEU A 768 38.13 11.83 0.00
N LYS A 769 39.13 12.46 0.65
CA LYS A 769 38.91 13.54 1.63
C LYS A 769 38.11 14.75 1.12
N ASN A 770 38.02 14.93 -0.20
CA ASN A 770 37.33 16.04 -0.85
C ASN A 770 35.93 15.67 -1.39
N ALA A 771 35.50 14.41 -1.28
CA ALA A 771 34.15 13.97 -1.63
C ALA A 771 33.15 14.45 -0.55
N LYS A 772 32.86 15.75 -0.54
CA LYS A 772 32.00 16.40 0.48
C LYS A 772 30.52 16.29 0.18
N SER A 773 30.16 15.74 -0.98
CA SER A 773 28.78 15.46 -1.35
C SER A 773 28.25 14.15 -0.77
N LEU A 774 29.11 13.34 -0.11
CA LEU A 774 28.72 12.06 0.49
C LEU A 774 27.55 12.23 1.45
N ASP A 775 26.47 11.54 1.13
CA ASP A 775 25.33 11.30 2.02
C ASP A 775 25.30 9.86 2.56
N THR A 776 26.03 8.95 1.90
CA THR A 776 26.03 7.53 2.22
C THR A 776 27.47 7.02 2.28
N LEU A 777 27.83 6.46 3.45
CA LEU A 777 29.15 5.90 3.70
C LEU A 777 29.04 4.56 4.44
N SER A 778 29.48 3.48 3.79
CA SER A 778 29.66 2.17 4.43
C SER A 778 31.11 1.72 4.33
N LEU A 779 31.72 1.46 5.49
CA LEU A 779 33.12 1.03 5.62
C LEU A 779 33.26 -0.28 6.41
N SER A 780 32.15 -0.89 6.84
CA SER A 780 32.14 -2.03 7.77
C SER A 780 33.02 -3.19 7.34
N ASP A 781 33.40 -4.05 8.28
CA ASP A 781 34.12 -5.28 7.98
C ASP A 781 35.44 -5.05 7.24
N ASN A 782 36.17 -4.02 7.68
CA ASN A 782 37.52 -3.71 7.19
C ASN A 782 38.48 -3.54 8.38
N PRO A 783 39.77 -3.85 8.20
CA PRO A 783 40.80 -3.66 9.24
C PRO A 783 41.22 -2.19 9.39
N ILE A 784 40.26 -1.26 9.44
CA ILE A 784 40.50 0.19 9.48
C ILE A 784 41.15 0.59 10.81
N ASP A 785 42.23 1.36 10.70
CA ASP A 785 42.77 2.13 11.82
C ASP A 785 42.01 3.46 11.92
N SER A 786 41.31 3.65 13.03
CA SER A 786 40.33 4.73 13.20
C SER A 786 40.91 6.13 13.07
N GLN A 787 42.23 6.30 13.24
CA GLN A 787 42.88 7.60 13.00
C GLN A 787 42.69 8.11 11.57
N TYR A 788 42.52 7.22 10.58
CA TYR A 788 42.34 7.59 9.19
C TYR A 788 40.92 8.11 8.86
N LEU A 789 39.95 7.93 9.76
CA LEU A 789 38.61 8.51 9.64
C LEU A 789 38.63 10.05 9.65
N ILE A 790 39.77 10.67 10.04
CA ILE A 790 40.01 12.11 9.90
C ILE A 790 39.78 12.62 8.47
N HIS A 791 39.95 11.78 7.46
CA HIS A 791 39.73 12.15 6.07
C HIS A 791 38.25 12.36 5.73
N PHE A 792 37.35 11.73 6.50
CA PHE A 792 35.89 11.91 6.42
C PHE A 792 35.36 12.98 7.37
N ARG A 793 36.22 13.85 7.90
CA ARG A 793 35.76 15.01 8.67
C ARG A 793 34.90 15.95 7.81
N ASN A 794 33.89 16.57 8.42
CA ASN A 794 32.97 17.54 7.79
C ASN A 794 32.18 16.96 6.61
N LEU A 795 31.71 15.70 6.71
CA LEU A 795 30.70 15.18 5.81
C LEU A 795 29.30 15.57 6.32
N ASP A 796 28.91 16.80 6.01
CA ASP A 796 27.72 17.46 6.60
C ASP A 796 26.39 17.03 5.95
N LYS A 797 26.46 16.19 4.92
CA LYS A 797 25.31 15.65 4.18
C LYS A 797 24.96 14.20 4.52
N LEU A 798 25.71 13.56 5.43
CA LEU A 798 25.51 12.15 5.76
C LEU A 798 24.10 11.89 6.30
N ASN A 799 23.40 11.00 5.61
CA ASN A 799 22.14 10.39 6.00
C ASN A 799 22.33 8.93 6.43
N TYR A 800 23.30 8.23 5.85
CA TYR A 800 23.61 6.82 6.13
C TYR A 800 25.09 6.66 6.52
N LEU A 801 25.34 6.09 7.70
CA LEU A 801 26.68 5.79 8.19
C LEU A 801 26.76 4.37 8.75
N GLU A 802 27.57 3.53 8.13
CA GLU A 802 27.86 2.17 8.60
C GLU A 802 29.37 1.96 8.81
N LEU A 803 29.73 1.67 10.06
CA LEU A 803 31.12 1.44 10.49
C LEU A 803 31.26 0.15 11.32
N GLY A 804 30.37 -0.82 11.12
CA GLY A 804 30.35 -2.06 11.89
C GLY A 804 31.62 -2.91 11.76
N ASN A 805 31.93 -3.71 12.78
CA ASN A 805 33.13 -4.57 12.84
C ASN A 805 34.48 -3.83 12.62
N ILE A 806 34.53 -2.53 12.92
CA ILE A 806 35.77 -1.72 12.92
C ILE A 806 36.12 -1.33 14.36
N ARG A 807 37.41 -1.40 14.72
CA ARG A 807 37.88 -0.87 16.00
C ARG A 807 37.89 0.67 15.98
N LEU A 808 36.77 1.28 16.36
CA LEU A 808 36.59 2.73 16.22
C LEU A 808 37.42 3.56 17.20
N GLY A 809 37.60 3.12 18.45
CA GLY A 809 38.24 3.97 19.47
C GLY A 809 37.62 5.38 19.47
N ASP A 810 38.45 6.43 19.39
CA ASP A 810 37.99 7.83 19.34
C ASP A 810 37.68 8.36 17.92
N GLY A 811 37.61 7.49 16.90
CA GLY A 811 37.40 7.86 15.50
C GLY A 811 36.06 8.54 15.20
N LEU A 812 35.03 8.32 16.03
CA LEU A 812 33.72 8.96 15.89
C LEU A 812 33.76 10.48 15.97
N LYS A 813 34.79 11.05 16.63
CA LYS A 813 34.99 12.51 16.74
C LYS A 813 35.14 13.23 15.41
N TYR A 814 35.34 12.51 14.30
CA TYR A 814 35.42 13.10 12.96
C TYR A 814 34.05 13.28 12.30
N PHE A 815 32.99 12.67 12.85
CA PHE A 815 31.61 12.76 12.34
C PHE A 815 30.76 13.71 13.19
N THR A 816 31.25 14.90 13.52
CA THR A 816 30.55 15.81 14.45
C THR A 816 29.22 16.37 13.92
N ASN A 817 29.01 16.37 12.60
CA ASN A 817 27.84 16.97 11.93
C ASN A 817 26.80 15.91 11.51
N SER A 818 26.40 15.06 12.45
CA SER A 818 25.45 13.95 12.24
C SER A 818 23.97 14.34 12.28
N TYR A 819 23.62 15.62 12.07
CA TYR A 819 22.26 16.11 12.29
C TYR A 819 21.25 15.64 11.23
N LEU A 820 21.74 15.17 10.07
CA LEU A 820 20.92 14.61 9.00
C LEU A 820 20.83 13.08 9.03
N LEU A 821 21.58 12.39 9.89
CA LEU A 821 21.59 10.93 9.92
C LEU A 821 20.18 10.37 10.13
N GLU A 822 19.83 9.44 9.25
CA GLU A 822 18.61 8.64 9.30
C GLU A 822 18.93 7.18 9.69
N ASP A 823 20.06 6.65 9.26
CA ASP A 823 20.52 5.29 9.55
C ASP A 823 21.97 5.34 10.07
N ILE A 824 22.19 4.84 11.28
CA ILE A 824 23.52 4.74 11.89
C ILE A 824 23.74 3.32 12.41
N ARG A 825 24.80 2.67 11.91
CA ARG A 825 25.17 1.29 12.24
C ARG A 825 26.61 1.21 12.69
N LEU A 826 26.82 0.95 13.97
CA LEU A 826 28.13 0.86 14.62
C LEU A 826 28.30 -0.47 15.37
N TYR A 827 27.75 -1.56 14.83
CA TYR A 827 27.78 -2.88 15.47
C TYR A 827 29.20 -3.41 15.67
N ASN A 828 29.48 -4.06 16.80
CA ASN A 828 30.77 -4.71 17.10
C ASN A 828 32.00 -3.79 16.93
N THR A 829 31.90 -2.52 17.32
CA THR A 829 32.98 -1.53 17.16
C THR A 829 33.79 -1.27 18.44
N GLY A 830 33.30 -1.78 19.57
CA GLY A 830 33.89 -1.59 20.89
C GLY A 830 33.67 -0.18 21.46
N ILE A 831 32.70 0.58 20.91
CA ILE A 831 32.38 1.93 21.39
C ILE A 831 31.73 1.89 22.77
N THR A 832 31.94 2.98 23.50
CA THR A 832 31.35 3.28 24.81
C THR A 832 30.44 4.51 24.70
N ASP A 833 29.66 4.77 25.76
CA ASP A 833 28.79 5.96 25.82
C ASP A 833 29.55 7.27 25.61
N GLN A 834 30.82 7.33 26.06
CA GLN A 834 31.67 8.51 25.92
C GLN A 834 32.04 8.78 24.45
N ASP A 835 32.26 7.75 23.64
CA ASP A 835 32.68 7.90 22.24
C ASP A 835 31.54 8.56 21.42
N LEU A 836 30.29 8.20 21.72
CA LEU A 836 29.09 8.73 21.08
C LEU A 836 28.77 10.18 21.46
N GLN A 837 29.30 10.71 22.57
CA GLN A 837 29.11 12.13 22.95
C GLN A 837 29.68 13.12 21.94
N SER A 838 30.59 12.66 21.08
CA SER A 838 31.19 13.46 20.01
C SER A 838 30.24 13.70 18.83
N LEU A 839 29.18 12.88 18.70
CA LEU A 839 28.19 12.98 17.63
C LEU A 839 27.07 13.94 18.02
N VAL A 840 26.59 14.71 17.05
CA VAL A 840 25.46 15.63 17.21
C VAL A 840 24.30 15.16 16.34
N PHE A 841 23.41 14.37 16.94
CA PHE A 841 22.20 13.88 16.28
C PHE A 841 21.13 14.97 16.17
N GLY A 842 20.41 14.94 15.04
CA GLY A 842 19.15 15.67 14.83
C GLY A 842 17.94 14.77 15.08
N ASN A 843 16.78 15.17 14.57
CA ASN A 843 15.51 14.45 14.76
C ASN A 843 15.11 13.68 13.49
N LYS A 844 16.06 13.04 12.81
CA LYS A 844 15.81 12.28 11.58
C LYS A 844 16.12 10.80 11.69
N LEU A 845 16.62 10.35 12.83
CA LEU A 845 17.01 8.96 13.06
C LEU A 845 15.80 8.04 12.91
N LYS A 846 15.93 7.09 11.99
CA LYS A 846 14.98 6.01 11.71
C LYS A 846 15.53 4.67 12.16
N ARG A 847 16.84 4.44 11.99
CA ARG A 847 17.47 3.16 12.30
C ARG A 847 18.75 3.37 13.08
N ILE A 848 18.84 2.68 14.20
CA ILE A 848 20.01 2.66 15.06
C ILE A 848 20.38 1.20 15.27
N ASP A 849 21.60 0.84 14.91
CA ASP A 849 22.19 -0.45 15.25
C ASP A 849 23.52 -0.20 15.98
N PHE A 850 23.51 -0.45 17.28
CA PHE A 850 24.70 -0.40 18.13
C PHE A 850 25.00 -1.76 18.77
N SER A 851 24.58 -2.84 18.14
CA SER A 851 24.77 -4.20 18.65
C SER A 851 26.23 -4.54 18.98
N GLY A 852 26.46 -5.39 19.98
CA GLY A 852 27.78 -5.95 20.28
C GLY A 852 28.84 -4.93 20.73
N ASN A 853 28.43 -3.91 21.48
CA ASN A 853 29.33 -2.86 22.00
C ASN A 853 29.42 -2.87 23.53
N ALA A 854 30.10 -1.86 24.09
CA ALA A 854 30.23 -1.67 25.53
C ALA A 854 29.34 -0.52 26.05
N LEU A 855 28.17 -0.32 25.43
CA LEU A 855 27.26 0.75 25.79
C LEU A 855 26.50 0.45 27.08
N THR A 856 26.20 1.49 27.85
CA THR A 856 25.34 1.41 29.04
C THR A 856 24.05 2.21 28.83
N GLY A 857 23.19 2.27 29.84
CA GLY A 857 21.96 3.07 29.75
C GLY A 857 22.19 4.58 29.59
N GLU A 858 23.39 5.10 29.91
CA GLU A 858 23.71 6.52 29.75
C GLU A 858 23.77 6.95 28.27
N VAL A 859 23.97 6.00 27.34
CA VAL A 859 23.98 6.30 25.89
C VAL A 859 22.74 7.05 25.44
N PHE A 860 21.57 6.78 26.04
CA PHE A 860 20.30 7.33 25.59
C PHE A 860 20.12 8.81 25.90
N ASP A 861 20.92 9.39 26.79
CA ASP A 861 20.87 10.83 27.07
C ASP A 861 21.21 11.67 25.83
N ILE A 862 22.02 11.15 24.90
CA ILE A 862 22.39 11.84 23.65
C ILE A 862 21.23 11.92 22.64
N PHE A 863 20.23 11.05 22.79
CA PHE A 863 19.06 10.90 21.93
C PHE A 863 17.79 11.54 22.48
N ARG A 864 17.87 12.16 23.67
CA ARG A 864 16.71 12.73 24.35
C ARG A 864 15.95 13.71 23.46
N GLY A 865 14.67 13.40 23.15
CA GLY A 865 13.81 14.21 22.29
C GLY A 865 14.14 14.15 20.79
N LYS A 866 14.92 13.16 20.35
CA LYS A 866 15.40 13.03 18.95
C LYS A 866 14.88 11.81 18.21
N LEU A 867 14.18 10.91 18.89
CA LEU A 867 13.78 9.59 18.37
C LEU A 867 12.35 9.55 17.85
N GLU A 868 11.80 10.70 17.42
CA GLU A 868 10.41 10.82 16.93
C GLU A 868 10.13 9.88 15.77
N PHE A 869 11.04 9.82 14.79
CA PHE A 869 10.92 9.00 13.59
C PHE A 869 11.61 7.64 13.69
N LEU A 870 12.01 7.22 14.90
CA LEU A 870 12.71 5.95 15.08
C LEU A 870 11.79 4.80 14.69
N GLU A 871 12.24 3.97 13.75
CA GLU A 871 11.55 2.79 13.25
C GLU A 871 12.17 1.51 13.83
N ARG A 872 13.51 1.47 13.91
CA ARG A 872 14.27 0.29 14.35
C ARG A 872 15.36 0.65 15.35
N LEU A 873 15.42 -0.11 16.43
CA LEU A 873 16.46 -0.01 17.44
C LEU A 873 17.07 -1.39 17.72
N ASP A 874 18.32 -1.57 17.32
CA ASP A 874 19.13 -2.71 17.75
C ASP A 874 20.24 -2.25 18.71
N ILE A 875 20.21 -2.80 19.92
CA ILE A 875 21.22 -2.59 20.95
C ILE A 875 21.62 -3.91 21.61
N ASN A 876 21.38 -5.06 20.97
CA ASN A 876 21.71 -6.34 21.58
C ASN A 876 23.20 -6.45 21.94
N ASP A 877 23.52 -7.35 22.86
CA ASP A 877 24.91 -7.63 23.25
C ASP A 877 25.66 -6.38 23.76
N ASN A 878 24.98 -5.58 24.59
CA ASN A 878 25.52 -4.40 25.27
C ASN A 878 25.38 -4.50 26.80
N GLN A 879 25.90 -3.51 27.54
CA GLN A 879 25.86 -3.42 28.99
C GLN A 879 24.80 -2.43 29.51
N ILE A 880 23.63 -2.38 28.85
CA ILE A 880 22.56 -1.41 29.14
C ILE A 880 22.13 -1.43 30.61
N GLY A 881 22.12 -2.61 31.22
CA GLY A 881 21.97 -2.77 32.66
C GLY A 881 20.59 -2.32 33.18
N SER A 882 20.55 -1.92 34.45
CA SER A 882 19.33 -1.41 35.09
C SER A 882 19.04 0.07 34.80
N SER A 883 19.61 0.63 33.73
CA SER A 883 19.60 2.08 33.45
C SER A 883 18.87 2.49 32.16
N LEU A 884 18.22 1.57 31.44
CA LEU A 884 17.42 1.91 30.24
C LEU A 884 16.37 2.99 30.59
N PRO A 885 16.45 4.21 30.03
CA PRO A 885 15.41 5.21 30.21
C PRO A 885 14.22 4.95 29.27
N ASP A 886 13.10 5.61 29.53
CA ASP A 886 11.87 5.50 28.74
C ASP A 886 11.98 6.25 27.39
N ILE A 887 12.83 5.72 26.51
CA ILE A 887 13.07 6.27 25.16
C ILE A 887 11.86 6.10 24.25
N PHE A 888 11.02 5.09 24.51
CA PHE A 888 9.84 4.77 23.70
C PHE A 888 8.72 5.79 23.84
N LYS A 889 8.77 6.63 24.88
CA LYS A 889 7.83 7.74 25.04
C LYS A 889 7.83 8.70 23.86
N ASP A 890 8.98 8.93 23.24
CA ASP A 890 9.13 9.85 22.11
C ASP A 890 9.11 9.11 20.75
N SER A 891 9.20 7.77 20.73
CA SER A 891 9.33 6.96 19.50
C SER A 891 8.01 6.33 19.05
N HIS A 892 7.17 7.14 18.40
CA HIS A 892 5.83 6.72 17.98
C HIS A 892 5.79 5.94 16.65
N HIS A 893 6.92 5.81 15.96
CA HIS A 893 7.03 5.08 14.68
C HIS A 893 7.77 3.74 14.80
N ILE A 894 8.16 3.37 16.03
CA ILE A 894 9.02 2.21 16.25
C ILE A 894 8.24 0.93 15.99
N ASN A 895 8.79 0.09 15.12
CA ASN A 895 8.23 -1.19 14.74
C ASN A 895 9.13 -2.36 15.14
N GLU A 896 10.43 -2.14 15.33
CA GLU A 896 11.38 -3.19 15.67
C GLU A 896 12.31 -2.77 16.80
N VAL A 897 12.42 -3.64 17.80
CA VAL A 897 13.33 -3.46 18.94
C VAL A 897 14.03 -4.78 19.23
N ASN A 898 15.36 -4.75 19.24
CA ASN A 898 16.20 -5.83 19.73
C ASN A 898 16.96 -5.39 20.98
N LEU A 899 16.62 -6.01 22.11
CA LEU A 899 17.26 -5.82 23.42
C LEU A 899 17.99 -7.08 23.88
N SER A 900 18.19 -8.07 23.01
CA SER A 900 18.76 -9.37 23.38
C SER A 900 20.10 -9.24 24.09
N ASN A 901 20.39 -10.09 25.07
CA ASN A 901 21.69 -10.10 25.77
C ASN A 901 22.11 -8.78 26.48
N THR A 902 21.20 -7.87 26.84
CA THR A 902 21.57 -6.54 27.42
C THR A 902 21.46 -6.39 28.95
N GLN A 903 21.07 -7.45 29.66
CA GLN A 903 20.82 -7.45 31.12
C GLN A 903 19.94 -6.28 31.60
N ILE A 904 18.64 -6.26 31.23
CA ILE A 904 17.72 -5.20 31.64
C ILE A 904 17.03 -5.46 32.98
N ASN A 905 16.54 -4.39 33.63
CA ASN A 905 15.56 -4.51 34.70
C ASN A 905 14.17 -4.85 34.10
N PRO A 906 13.49 -5.94 34.52
CA PRO A 906 12.17 -6.30 33.99
C PRO A 906 11.11 -5.20 34.14
N GLY A 907 11.26 -4.31 35.13
CA GLY A 907 10.38 -3.15 35.30
C GLY A 907 10.37 -2.18 34.11
N HIS A 908 11.42 -2.18 33.29
CA HIS A 908 11.54 -1.35 32.08
C HIS A 908 10.67 -1.83 30.92
N LEU A 909 10.18 -3.08 30.96
CA LEU A 909 9.25 -3.57 29.95
C LEU A 909 7.96 -2.73 29.89
N ASN A 910 7.61 -2.04 30.99
CA ASN A 910 6.47 -1.13 31.02
C ASN A 910 6.59 0.03 30.01
N TYR A 911 7.80 0.40 29.61
CA TYR A 911 8.02 1.48 28.63
C TYR A 911 7.46 1.12 27.24
N PHE A 912 7.38 -0.16 26.90
CA PHE A 912 6.77 -0.61 25.65
C PHE A 912 5.28 -0.29 25.54
N SER A 913 4.61 0.04 26.64
CA SER A 913 3.23 0.53 26.58
C SER A 913 3.06 1.80 25.74
N HIS A 914 4.12 2.59 25.55
CA HIS A 914 4.12 3.78 24.68
C HIS A 914 4.14 3.44 23.18
N CYS A 915 4.62 2.26 22.79
CA CYS A 915 4.77 1.82 21.40
C CYS A 915 4.03 0.49 21.11
N ALA A 916 3.14 0.05 22.00
CA ALA A 916 2.44 -1.22 21.86
C ALA A 916 1.54 -1.29 20.61
N ALA A 917 1.09 -0.14 20.10
CA ALA A 917 0.27 -0.03 18.90
C ALA A 917 1.07 -0.03 17.59
N THR A 918 2.40 0.00 17.62
CA THR A 918 3.24 0.10 16.40
C THR A 918 4.29 -1.00 16.30
N LEU A 919 4.64 -1.63 17.42
CA LEU A 919 5.68 -2.64 17.46
C LEU A 919 5.22 -3.94 16.76
N THR A 920 5.98 -4.37 15.75
CA THR A 920 5.74 -5.59 14.99
C THR A 920 6.77 -6.67 15.28
N ARG A 921 7.99 -6.29 15.66
CA ARG A 921 9.10 -7.21 15.93
C ARG A 921 9.78 -6.88 17.26
N LEU A 922 9.88 -7.88 18.13
CA LEU A 922 10.47 -7.70 19.46
C LEU A 922 11.37 -8.87 19.83
N TYR A 923 12.66 -8.58 19.98
CA TYR A 923 13.67 -9.55 20.34
C TYR A 923 14.20 -9.28 21.75
N MET A 924 14.00 -10.23 22.65
CA MET A 924 14.32 -10.13 24.09
C MET A 924 14.96 -11.41 24.61
N SER A 925 15.86 -11.99 23.82
CA SER A 925 16.52 -13.24 24.20
C SER A 925 17.56 -13.04 25.31
N ASN A 926 17.73 -14.06 26.16
CA ASN A 926 18.73 -14.10 27.25
C ASN A 926 18.67 -12.92 28.24
N LEU A 927 17.48 -12.52 28.67
CA LEU A 927 17.28 -11.41 29.61
C LEU A 927 16.95 -11.85 31.04
N ASN A 928 16.96 -13.15 31.32
CA ASN A 928 16.54 -13.75 32.60
C ASN A 928 15.08 -13.42 32.97
N LEU A 929 14.21 -13.19 31.98
CA LEU A 929 12.80 -12.89 32.20
C LEU A 929 11.98 -14.13 32.60
N GLN A 930 10.88 -13.92 33.31
CA GLN A 930 9.93 -14.95 33.74
C GLN A 930 8.49 -14.50 33.45
N ASP A 931 7.50 -15.41 33.54
CA ASP A 931 6.14 -15.17 33.04
C ASP A 931 5.47 -13.88 33.56
N ASN A 932 5.71 -13.51 34.82
CA ASN A 932 5.11 -12.32 35.45
C ASN A 932 5.65 -10.99 34.87
N ASP A 933 6.82 -11.00 34.22
CA ASP A 933 7.43 -9.79 33.68
C ASP A 933 6.71 -9.30 32.42
N LEU A 934 6.00 -10.20 31.70
CA LEU A 934 5.30 -9.90 30.45
C LEU A 934 3.85 -9.43 30.64
N SER A 935 3.46 -9.01 31.86
CA SER A 935 2.08 -8.54 32.10
C SER A 935 1.66 -7.31 31.26
N VAL A 936 2.63 -6.52 30.78
CA VAL A 936 2.40 -5.35 29.91
C VAL A 936 2.05 -5.75 28.47
N PHE A 937 2.31 -7.00 28.08
CA PHE A 937 2.19 -7.45 26.70
C PHE A 937 0.73 -7.59 26.24
N GLY A 938 -0.24 -7.51 27.15
CA GLY A 938 -1.66 -7.48 26.81
C GLY A 938 -2.12 -6.26 26.01
N GLY A 939 -1.25 -5.27 25.78
CA GLY A 939 -1.56 -4.05 25.03
C GLY A 939 -1.01 -4.02 23.60
N PHE A 940 -0.21 -4.99 23.18
CA PHE A 940 0.32 -5.04 21.82
C PHE A 940 -0.81 -5.30 20.81
N GLN A 941 -0.71 -4.75 19.60
CA GLN A 941 -1.78 -4.90 18.60
C GLN A 941 -1.31 -5.51 17.29
N GLN A 942 -0.02 -5.34 16.95
CA GLN A 942 0.52 -5.66 15.63
C GLN A 942 1.76 -6.54 15.70
N LEU A 943 2.02 -7.19 16.84
CA LEU A 943 3.24 -7.97 17.04
C LEU A 943 3.18 -9.26 16.22
N LYS A 944 4.13 -9.42 15.30
CA LYS A 944 4.23 -10.54 14.35
C LYS A 944 5.40 -11.46 14.66
N ASP A 945 6.53 -10.92 15.07
CA ASP A 945 7.74 -11.67 15.40
C ASP A 945 8.15 -11.39 16.85
N LEU A 946 8.21 -12.46 17.64
CA LEU A 946 8.55 -12.42 19.05
C LEU A 946 9.60 -13.47 19.40
N ASN A 947 10.80 -13.01 19.77
CA ASN A 947 11.86 -13.87 20.29
C ASN A 947 12.04 -13.68 21.80
N LEU A 948 11.71 -14.74 22.53
CA LEU A 948 11.80 -14.85 23.99
C LEU A 948 12.77 -15.97 24.42
N SER A 949 13.63 -16.44 23.52
CA SER A 949 14.53 -17.57 23.79
C SER A 949 15.53 -17.29 24.91
N GLY A 950 15.99 -18.34 25.59
CA GLY A 950 17.03 -18.24 26.62
C GLY A 950 16.62 -17.53 27.90
N ASN A 951 15.33 -17.56 28.24
CA ASN A 951 14.77 -16.95 29.45
C ASN A 951 14.33 -18.03 30.45
N ARG A 952 13.45 -17.68 31.40
CA ARG A 952 12.92 -18.57 32.44
C ARG A 952 11.39 -18.70 32.36
N PHE A 953 10.85 -18.65 31.15
CA PHE A 953 9.40 -18.75 30.93
C PHE A 953 8.91 -20.18 31.13
N THR A 954 7.81 -20.35 31.86
CA THR A 954 7.10 -21.63 31.98
C THR A 954 5.95 -21.76 30.97
N GLY A 955 5.54 -20.65 30.35
CA GLY A 955 4.52 -20.58 29.31
C GLY A 955 3.20 -19.96 29.77
N SER A 956 3.04 -19.66 31.07
CA SER A 956 1.78 -19.06 31.57
C SER A 956 1.54 -17.66 31.02
N PHE A 957 2.57 -16.95 30.54
CA PHE A 957 2.42 -15.64 29.90
C PHE A 957 1.66 -15.69 28.57
N LEU A 958 1.58 -16.84 27.90
CA LEU A 958 0.91 -17.00 26.61
C LEU A 958 -0.57 -16.58 26.66
N ILE A 959 -1.21 -16.67 27.84
CA ILE A 959 -2.57 -16.14 28.03
C ILE A 959 -2.65 -14.64 27.76
N GLN A 960 -1.59 -13.88 28.08
CA GLN A 960 -1.54 -12.45 27.82
C GLN A 960 -1.38 -12.17 26.34
N LEU A 961 -0.74 -13.06 25.57
CA LEU A 961 -0.56 -12.92 24.12
C LEU A 961 -1.73 -13.47 23.30
N LYS A 962 -2.73 -14.09 23.93
CA LYS A 962 -3.87 -14.71 23.22
C LYS A 962 -4.61 -13.74 22.27
N HIS A 963 -4.59 -12.44 22.55
CA HIS A 963 -5.20 -11.44 21.68
C HIS A 963 -4.45 -11.25 20.35
N LEU A 964 -3.19 -11.65 20.26
CA LEU A 964 -2.35 -11.63 19.06
C LEU A 964 -2.38 -12.95 18.28
N ALA A 965 -3.25 -13.88 18.65
CA ALA A 965 -3.20 -15.23 18.11
C ALA A 965 -3.43 -15.33 16.59
N THR A 966 -4.03 -14.30 15.98
CA THR A 966 -4.20 -14.14 14.53
C THR A 966 -3.13 -13.28 13.86
N GLU A 967 -2.29 -12.60 14.64
CA GLU A 967 -1.27 -11.66 14.14
C GLU A 967 0.14 -12.23 14.26
N LEU A 968 0.41 -13.05 15.29
CA LEU A 968 1.74 -13.58 15.56
C LEU A 968 2.10 -14.67 14.55
N GLU A 969 3.15 -14.42 13.79
CA GLU A 969 3.65 -15.26 12.70
C GLU A 969 4.88 -16.07 13.16
N GLU A 970 5.79 -15.43 13.89
CA GLU A 970 7.02 -16.04 14.39
C GLU A 970 7.08 -15.99 15.91
N LEU A 971 7.28 -17.16 16.53
CA LEU A 971 7.42 -17.28 17.98
C LEU A 971 8.61 -18.18 18.33
N ASN A 972 9.65 -17.55 18.87
CA ASN A 972 10.82 -18.26 19.37
C ASN A 972 10.85 -18.32 20.90
N LEU A 973 10.67 -19.53 21.43
CA LEU A 973 10.65 -19.86 22.85
C LEU A 973 11.73 -20.86 23.23
N ALA A 974 12.75 -21.02 22.38
CA ALA A 974 13.84 -21.95 22.62
C ALA A 974 14.53 -21.72 23.97
N ASN A 975 15.08 -22.76 24.59
CA ASN A 975 15.87 -22.66 25.81
C ASN A 975 15.12 -21.94 26.95
N ASN A 976 13.97 -22.47 27.34
CA ASN A 976 13.13 -21.99 28.44
C ASN A 976 12.70 -23.18 29.33
N GLN A 977 11.61 -23.03 30.10
CA GLN A 977 11.09 -24.04 31.03
C GLN A 977 9.65 -24.46 30.67
N LEU A 978 9.29 -24.43 29.38
CA LEU A 978 7.95 -24.79 28.92
C LEU A 978 7.71 -26.29 29.06
N ASN A 979 6.50 -26.66 29.49
CA ASN A 979 6.02 -28.05 29.54
C ASN A 979 4.60 -28.15 28.94
N ASP A 980 4.06 -29.35 28.85
CA ASP A 980 2.79 -29.62 28.17
C ASP A 980 1.58 -28.85 28.75
N GLN A 981 1.59 -28.51 30.04
CA GLN A 981 0.44 -27.86 30.70
C GLN A 981 0.14 -26.47 30.12
N ASN A 982 1.18 -25.73 29.72
CA ASN A 982 1.02 -24.35 29.24
C ASN A 982 0.96 -24.25 27.71
N LEU A 983 1.23 -25.33 26.97
CA LEU A 983 1.08 -25.36 25.51
C LEU A 983 -0.38 -25.25 25.05
N TYR A 984 -1.35 -25.49 25.95
CA TYR A 984 -2.78 -25.28 25.67
C TYR A 984 -3.10 -23.90 25.10
N TYR A 985 -2.37 -22.85 25.53
CA TYR A 985 -2.60 -21.50 25.01
C TYR A 985 -2.23 -21.33 23.54
N LEU A 986 -1.37 -22.18 22.99
CA LEU A 986 -0.98 -22.18 21.58
C LEU A 986 -2.11 -22.66 20.65
N GLU A 987 -3.16 -23.29 21.19
CA GLU A 987 -4.35 -23.73 20.41
C GLU A 987 -5.01 -22.58 19.63
N ALA A 988 -4.93 -21.37 20.16
CA ALA A 988 -5.52 -20.19 19.54
C ALA A 988 -4.67 -19.59 18.41
N PHE A 989 -3.35 -19.86 18.36
CA PHE A 989 -2.39 -19.16 17.53
C PHE A 989 -2.38 -19.71 16.10
N SER A 990 -3.36 -19.31 15.30
CA SER A 990 -3.61 -19.85 13.97
C SER A 990 -2.71 -19.30 12.85
N SER A 991 -1.95 -18.23 13.12
CA SER A 991 -1.12 -17.56 12.11
C SER A 991 0.38 -17.88 12.22
N LEU A 992 0.78 -18.74 13.16
CA LEU A 992 2.18 -19.10 13.36
C LEU A 992 2.73 -19.88 12.16
N ASN A 993 3.65 -19.27 11.41
CA ASN A 993 4.43 -19.93 10.36
C ASN A 993 5.75 -20.49 10.92
N THR A 994 6.29 -19.90 11.98
CA THR A 994 7.58 -20.29 12.57
C THR A 994 7.41 -20.46 14.07
N LEU A 995 7.68 -21.67 14.55
CA LEU A 995 7.63 -22.00 15.97
C LEU A 995 8.89 -22.74 16.42
N ASN A 996 9.61 -22.14 17.36
CA ASN A 996 10.76 -22.77 17.98
C ASN A 996 10.51 -23.02 19.47
N LEU A 997 10.37 -24.30 19.84
CA LEU A 997 10.23 -24.80 21.21
C LEU A 997 11.43 -25.64 21.65
N SER A 998 12.55 -25.55 20.94
CA SER A 998 13.73 -26.38 21.25
C SER A 998 14.29 -26.12 22.65
N GLN A 999 14.95 -27.11 23.25
CA GLN A 999 15.57 -27.02 24.57
C GLN A 999 14.57 -26.57 25.66
N ASN A 1000 13.45 -27.28 25.79
CA ASN A 1000 12.42 -27.06 26.80
C ASN A 1000 12.14 -28.38 27.57
N LEU A 1001 11.03 -28.43 28.31
CA LEU A 1001 10.58 -29.58 29.11
C LEU A 1001 9.28 -30.17 28.54
N VAL A 1002 9.12 -30.18 27.22
CA VAL A 1002 7.93 -30.72 26.54
C VAL A 1002 8.05 -32.25 26.45
N GLU A 1003 7.02 -32.97 26.91
CA GLU A 1003 6.99 -34.44 26.89
C GLU A 1003 6.15 -34.99 25.73
N GLY A 1004 5.22 -34.20 25.16
CA GLY A 1004 4.50 -34.53 23.92
C GLY A 1004 2.99 -34.30 23.99
N ASP A 1005 2.37 -34.57 25.14
CA ASP A 1005 0.92 -34.48 25.36
C ASP A 1005 0.32 -33.11 25.00
N GLY A 1006 1.10 -32.03 25.15
CA GLY A 1006 0.69 -30.67 24.89
C GLY A 1006 0.76 -30.26 23.42
N LEU A 1007 1.48 -31.01 22.57
CA LEU A 1007 1.68 -30.68 21.16
C LEU A 1007 0.41 -30.79 20.32
N ILE A 1008 -0.59 -31.56 20.79
CA ILE A 1008 -1.91 -31.63 20.14
C ILE A 1008 -2.60 -30.25 20.01
N ASN A 1009 -2.19 -29.27 20.84
CA ASN A 1009 -2.69 -27.91 20.78
C ASN A 1009 -2.12 -27.13 19.59
N LEU A 1010 -1.09 -27.61 18.89
CA LEU A 1010 -0.56 -26.99 17.67
C LEU A 1010 -1.34 -27.38 16.41
N ARG A 1011 -2.38 -28.21 16.52
CA ARG A 1011 -3.17 -28.67 15.37
C ARG A 1011 -3.77 -27.53 14.53
N THR A 1012 -4.05 -26.38 15.15
CA THR A 1012 -4.63 -25.22 14.47
C THR A 1012 -3.61 -24.52 13.57
N SER A 1013 -2.33 -24.45 13.98
CA SER A 1013 -1.25 -23.85 13.21
C SER A 1013 -0.57 -24.83 12.27
N ALA A 1014 -0.75 -26.15 12.45
CA ALA A 1014 -0.11 -27.19 11.63
C ALA A 1014 -0.26 -26.98 10.12
N SER A 1015 -1.41 -26.46 9.66
CA SER A 1015 -1.67 -26.22 8.24
C SER A 1015 -1.03 -24.96 7.67
N VAL A 1016 -0.38 -24.13 8.49
CA VAL A 1016 0.31 -22.89 8.07
C VAL A 1016 1.79 -22.86 8.48
N LEU A 1017 2.24 -23.76 9.36
CA LEU A 1017 3.64 -23.86 9.76
C LEU A 1017 4.54 -24.15 8.56
N GLU A 1018 5.61 -23.36 8.45
CA GLU A 1018 6.73 -23.54 7.54
C GLU A 1018 7.97 -24.03 8.28
N VAL A 1019 8.22 -23.53 9.50
CA VAL A 1019 9.39 -23.86 10.31
C VAL A 1019 8.96 -24.35 11.69
N LEU A 1020 9.36 -25.57 12.05
CA LEU A 1020 9.10 -26.16 13.35
C LEU A 1020 10.36 -26.75 13.96
N ASN A 1021 10.76 -26.23 15.12
CA ASN A 1021 11.89 -26.77 15.87
C ASN A 1021 11.45 -27.24 17.26
N LEU A 1022 11.57 -28.55 17.49
CA LEU A 1022 11.24 -29.25 18.74
C LEU A 1022 12.48 -29.90 19.38
N SER A 1023 13.68 -29.58 18.90
CA SER A 1023 14.91 -30.28 19.30
C SER A 1023 15.20 -30.17 20.80
N GLY A 1024 15.83 -31.16 21.43
CA GLY A 1024 16.24 -31.09 22.84
C GLY A 1024 15.07 -31.08 23.81
N ASN A 1025 14.04 -31.89 23.55
CA ASN A 1025 12.89 -32.11 24.42
C ASN A 1025 12.80 -33.60 24.80
N SER A 1026 11.62 -34.08 25.22
CA SER A 1026 11.41 -35.46 25.64
C SER A 1026 10.29 -36.18 24.86
N ILE A 1027 10.12 -35.79 23.59
CA ILE A 1027 8.99 -36.13 22.70
C ILE A 1027 9.20 -37.47 21.98
N SER A 1028 8.12 -38.19 21.69
CA SER A 1028 8.08 -39.47 20.97
C SER A 1028 7.29 -39.40 19.66
N ASP A 1029 7.38 -40.43 18.81
CA ASP A 1029 6.84 -40.39 17.44
C ASP A 1029 5.34 -40.08 17.36
N ASP A 1030 4.51 -40.71 18.20
CA ASP A 1030 3.05 -40.55 18.16
C ASP A 1030 2.60 -39.12 18.53
N ASP A 1031 3.44 -38.34 19.21
CA ASP A 1031 3.14 -36.96 19.60
C ASP A 1031 3.14 -36.00 18.39
N LEU A 1032 3.73 -36.39 17.26
CA LEU A 1032 3.74 -35.60 16.02
C LEU A 1032 2.53 -35.86 15.11
N GLN A 1033 1.53 -36.63 15.57
CA GLN A 1033 0.34 -36.92 14.78
C GLN A 1033 -0.39 -35.65 14.28
N PHE A 1034 -0.33 -34.53 15.02
CA PHE A 1034 -0.95 -33.28 14.59
C PHE A 1034 -0.38 -32.72 13.27
N LEU A 1035 0.83 -33.15 12.87
CA LEU A 1035 1.47 -32.76 11.61
C LEU A 1035 0.94 -33.50 10.39
N GLU A 1036 0.05 -34.49 10.54
CA GLU A 1036 -0.61 -35.17 9.42
C GLU A 1036 -1.28 -34.20 8.43
N HIS A 1037 -1.60 -32.98 8.83
CA HIS A 1037 -2.26 -31.98 7.98
C HIS A 1037 -1.32 -30.84 7.53
N ALA A 1038 -0.04 -30.91 7.86
CA ALA A 1038 0.95 -29.91 7.47
C ALA A 1038 1.32 -30.06 6.00
N ARG A 1039 1.21 -28.97 5.23
CA ARG A 1039 1.44 -28.95 3.77
C ARG A 1039 2.55 -27.99 3.32
N PHE A 1040 2.96 -27.10 4.21
CA PHE A 1040 3.87 -26.00 3.89
C PHE A 1040 5.17 -26.06 4.69
N LEU A 1041 5.42 -27.15 5.44
CA LEU A 1041 6.66 -27.29 6.21
C LEU A 1041 7.85 -27.33 5.25
N LYS A 1042 8.78 -26.40 5.46
CA LYS A 1042 10.08 -26.30 4.81
C LYS A 1042 11.20 -26.80 5.71
N GLU A 1043 11.11 -26.53 7.01
CA GLU A 1043 12.13 -26.92 7.98
C GLU A 1043 11.51 -27.61 9.20
N VAL A 1044 11.96 -28.82 9.49
CA VAL A 1044 11.58 -29.58 10.69
C VAL A 1044 12.84 -30.07 11.43
N ARG A 1045 13.04 -29.57 12.65
CA ARG A 1045 14.17 -29.95 13.51
C ARG A 1045 13.69 -30.68 14.76
N LEU A 1046 14.08 -31.94 14.88
CA LEU A 1046 13.62 -32.89 15.90
C LEU A 1046 14.78 -33.51 16.71
N ALA A 1047 15.98 -32.95 16.60
CA ALA A 1047 17.19 -33.51 17.20
C ALA A 1047 17.06 -33.70 18.72
N ASP A 1048 17.81 -34.63 19.30
CA ASP A 1048 17.90 -34.86 20.75
C ASP A 1048 16.51 -35.04 21.43
N ASN A 1049 15.74 -36.02 20.96
CA ASN A 1049 14.43 -36.42 21.51
C ASN A 1049 14.38 -37.96 21.69
N LYS A 1050 13.18 -38.57 21.63
CA LYS A 1050 12.98 -40.03 21.73
C LYS A 1050 12.37 -40.63 20.45
N PHE A 1051 12.56 -39.99 19.30
CA PHE A 1051 12.02 -40.48 18.02
C PHE A 1051 12.73 -41.76 17.56
N ASN A 1052 11.98 -42.74 17.07
CA ASN A 1052 12.54 -43.93 16.44
C ASN A 1052 12.52 -43.86 14.91
N GLY A 1053 11.90 -42.83 14.33
CA GLY A 1053 11.83 -42.60 12.88
C GLY A 1053 10.42 -42.76 12.32
N SER A 1054 9.51 -43.45 13.03
CA SER A 1054 8.12 -43.62 12.59
C SER A 1054 7.37 -42.30 12.43
N CYS A 1055 7.83 -41.21 13.07
CA CYS A 1055 7.22 -39.88 12.96
C CYS A 1055 7.30 -39.27 11.55
N VAL A 1056 8.25 -39.69 10.71
CA VAL A 1056 8.44 -39.15 9.35
C VAL A 1056 7.20 -39.34 8.49
N LYS A 1057 6.41 -40.40 8.74
CA LYS A 1057 5.13 -40.64 8.05
C LYS A 1057 4.14 -39.47 8.20
N PHE A 1058 4.20 -38.73 9.30
CA PHE A 1058 3.32 -37.58 9.55
C PHE A 1058 3.74 -36.34 8.75
N LEU A 1059 4.95 -36.32 8.19
CA LEU A 1059 5.48 -35.22 7.38
C LEU A 1059 5.23 -35.39 5.87
N LEU A 1060 4.69 -36.53 5.45
CA LEU A 1060 4.48 -36.87 4.03
C LEU A 1060 3.67 -35.82 3.24
N ASN A 1061 2.73 -35.13 3.89
CA ASN A 1061 1.94 -34.08 3.22
C ASN A 1061 2.75 -32.81 2.92
N SER A 1062 3.97 -32.68 3.46
CA SER A 1062 4.94 -31.64 3.13
C SER A 1062 6.11 -32.17 2.30
N ALA A 1063 6.00 -33.36 1.70
CA ALA A 1063 7.13 -33.97 0.96
C ALA A 1063 7.65 -33.15 -0.23
N ALA A 1064 6.77 -32.36 -0.86
CA ALA A 1064 7.10 -31.48 -1.98
C ALA A 1064 7.59 -30.08 -1.55
N THR A 1065 7.67 -29.80 -0.24
CA THR A 1065 8.03 -28.50 0.31
C THR A 1065 9.14 -28.56 1.36
N LEU A 1066 9.40 -29.73 1.94
CA LEU A 1066 10.37 -29.90 3.03
C LEU A 1066 11.82 -29.90 2.49
N GLU A 1067 12.55 -28.85 2.83
CA GLU A 1067 13.94 -28.60 2.43
C GLU A 1067 14.94 -29.09 3.50
N THR A 1068 14.56 -29.04 4.78
CA THR A 1068 15.43 -29.37 5.90
C THR A 1068 14.75 -30.33 6.90
N LEU A 1069 15.40 -31.45 7.20
CA LEU A 1069 14.97 -32.42 8.21
C LEU A 1069 16.15 -32.88 9.07
N ILE A 1070 16.10 -32.54 10.36
CA ILE A 1070 17.16 -32.85 11.33
C ILE A 1070 16.63 -33.81 12.40
N LEU A 1071 17.26 -34.98 12.54
CA LEU A 1071 16.84 -36.08 13.42
C LEU A 1071 17.95 -36.62 14.33
N SER A 1072 19.17 -36.07 14.30
CA SER A 1072 20.29 -36.52 15.14
C SER A 1072 19.96 -36.60 16.63
N GLY A 1073 20.69 -37.46 17.37
CA GLY A 1073 20.50 -37.61 18.81
C GLY A 1073 19.25 -38.39 19.24
N ASN A 1074 18.53 -39.00 18.29
CA ASN A 1074 17.36 -39.83 18.53
C ASN A 1074 17.68 -41.34 18.41
N PRO A 1075 16.93 -42.24 19.09
CA PRO A 1075 17.07 -43.69 19.00
C PRO A 1075 16.46 -44.27 17.71
N ILE A 1076 16.95 -43.81 16.55
CA ILE A 1076 16.35 -44.09 15.25
C ILE A 1076 16.59 -45.53 14.79
N VAL A 1077 15.54 -46.11 14.21
CA VAL A 1077 15.49 -47.42 13.59
C VAL A 1077 15.52 -47.22 12.07
N PRO A 1078 16.57 -47.64 11.34
CA PRO A 1078 16.72 -47.36 9.91
C PRO A 1078 15.53 -47.79 9.05
N GLU A 1079 14.87 -48.89 9.39
CA GLU A 1079 13.71 -49.40 8.67
C GLU A 1079 12.51 -48.42 8.68
N GLU A 1080 12.40 -47.56 9.69
CA GLU A 1080 11.33 -46.56 9.79
C GLU A 1080 11.58 -45.35 8.88
N LEU A 1081 12.79 -45.19 8.32
CA LEU A 1081 13.18 -44.09 7.44
C LEU A 1081 13.08 -44.41 5.95
N LEU A 1082 12.55 -45.58 5.57
CA LEU A 1082 12.33 -45.97 4.17
C LEU A 1082 11.53 -44.91 3.36
N ILE A 1083 10.67 -44.16 4.04
CA ILE A 1083 9.76 -43.17 3.44
C ILE A 1083 10.49 -41.85 3.11
N VAL A 1084 11.72 -41.63 3.59
CA VAL A 1084 12.49 -40.40 3.35
C VAL A 1084 12.76 -40.17 1.85
N GLY A 1085 12.78 -41.22 1.03
CA GLY A 1085 12.92 -41.09 -0.43
C GLY A 1085 11.74 -40.39 -1.14
N GLU A 1086 10.61 -40.18 -0.46
CA GLU A 1086 9.45 -39.46 -1.01
C GLU A 1086 9.62 -37.92 -0.97
N PHE A 1087 10.63 -37.40 -0.24
CA PHE A 1087 10.87 -35.96 -0.08
C PHE A 1087 11.81 -35.46 -1.17
N THR A 1088 11.26 -34.84 -2.22
CA THR A 1088 12.02 -34.49 -3.44
C THR A 1088 12.88 -33.23 -3.30
N GLU A 1089 12.50 -32.33 -2.40
CA GLU A 1089 13.17 -31.03 -2.19
C GLU A 1089 14.13 -31.04 -1.00
N LEU A 1090 14.38 -32.20 -0.37
CA LEU A 1090 15.19 -32.28 0.84
C LEU A 1090 16.68 -32.06 0.53
N GLU A 1091 17.20 -30.89 0.90
CA GLU A 1091 18.60 -30.49 0.66
C GLU A 1091 19.48 -30.70 1.90
N ASP A 1092 19.00 -30.29 3.07
CA ASP A 1092 19.76 -30.26 4.31
C ASP A 1092 19.24 -31.30 5.32
N THR A 1093 19.99 -32.40 5.45
CA THR A 1093 19.64 -33.47 6.40
C THR A 1093 20.86 -34.11 7.06
N ASP A 1094 20.73 -34.48 8.33
CA ASP A 1094 21.78 -35.13 9.13
C ASP A 1094 21.65 -36.67 9.17
N ILE A 1095 20.69 -37.23 8.44
CA ILE A 1095 20.44 -38.68 8.34
C ILE A 1095 20.95 -39.30 7.03
N THR A 1096 21.81 -38.60 6.28
CA THR A 1096 22.34 -39.06 4.98
C THR A 1096 22.99 -40.45 5.05
N GLN A 1097 23.63 -40.77 6.18
CA GLN A 1097 24.24 -42.10 6.40
C GLN A 1097 23.22 -43.23 6.49
N TRP A 1098 21.99 -42.94 6.93
CA TRP A 1098 20.90 -43.92 7.01
C TRP A 1098 20.14 -44.02 5.70
N ILE A 1099 20.02 -42.91 4.95
CA ILE A 1099 19.52 -42.93 3.57
C ILE A 1099 20.41 -43.85 2.71
N GLN A 1100 21.74 -43.72 2.81
CA GLN A 1100 22.68 -44.61 2.10
C GLN A 1100 22.55 -46.08 2.53
N PHE A 1101 22.37 -46.35 3.82
CA PHE A 1101 22.18 -47.72 4.31
C PHE A 1101 20.89 -48.36 3.78
N VAL A 1102 19.81 -47.57 3.70
CA VAL A 1102 18.52 -47.99 3.14
C VAL A 1102 18.57 -48.18 1.62
N GLU A 1103 19.34 -47.38 0.89
CA GLU A 1103 19.56 -47.56 -0.55
C GLU A 1103 20.44 -48.77 -0.88
N GLU A 1104 21.28 -49.23 0.06
CA GLU A 1104 22.18 -50.39 -0.10
C GLU A 1104 21.52 -51.75 0.24
N GLU A 1105 20.46 -51.79 1.07
CA GLU A 1105 19.63 -52.98 1.33
C GLU A 1105 18.52 -53.18 0.28
#